data_AF-A0A9K3J237-F1
#
_entry.id   AF-A0A9K3J237-F1
#
_cell.length_a   1.000
_cell.length_b   1.000
_cell.length_c   1.000
_cell.angle_alpha   90.00
_cell.angle_beta   90.00
_cell.angle_gamma   90.00
#
_symmetry.space_group_name_H-M   'P 1'
#
loop_
_entity.id
_entity.type
_entity.pdbx_description
1 polymer ?
#
loop_
_entity_poly.entity_id
_entity_poly.type
_entity_poly.pdbx_seq_one_letter_code
_entity_poly.pdbx_strand_id
1 'polypeptide(L)'
;MQNIRVKNVTDGKDLLCKKLSSLKVIIVLDDVNHVDQLTYLAGGLEWFGPGSRIIVTTTNRDLLNYYKKSEIYMCEEMKGNEALSLFCQSAFKESFPTHGYEKLSDEIVKVAGGLPLALNVYGSLLCGKDENYWKDTLKKLREYPVEEVLGRLEVVYARLDKNQRNAFIYIACFLKGRNIDLVKDILTNIGLYSECGITDLINKCLITINLEENVWMHDLLQQMCWKILRTDEKHIAIKSHEDTLTLNILGAQTVEVINQDPYKGELNERFIDPTCFTKMTKLKFVRISNVHFPKRLKYLSNDLRILEWYGCSLKSFPSMFEPKHIYELEMCSSQLKTLWKKDLVLPNLRSINLSFSKNLTKIPDLTSASNLVKLNLEGCTNLTRLHASVLLLKRLRYLNLKGCTCLKSLGRRSMEMEDLEALLLSGCSKLEYIPEFGKNMKRLEHLYVDGTRIKKLPENMDGLCDLRNLDASGTFVKELPSSIYRLKKLRLLHVNRCRLTFKTGCFLNSTLSSLKELDLSNCNLSVVPDGVGLLCQLITLDLSGNEFVSLPTSVSLLSKLRMLCLNNCKRLQSLPKLSLVDEDMDYGPRSRFSYYVSAEGVDVSKFHASSYDNRPSVSCLNCPKLAVDKRGSYLAEKILNSYLQLRTKYWMTPEALFEIAGAGSEIPSGFVQPGSGRLILEGPWIGVAICAVISVHHIDSYMEAKYIVTAHIHLGEKHWKIPVPIHFLVAESETQLVFYWTVADDLQRIVGSSQKSKFGVSFSMEPEDGNLQVTKFGVRFINKEYILHLKRHEDVMNPARLHIISISEEEWKIVTCKEDTHMDHHIHKLVDFISDHGRQHGSLDAIYQITKGLLEINQGSLDAIYQITKCIPNSRKVNRYYEMGMYDYHVLHLGVSVLYNDFIQSVKVTNDGWLSVKLALEQILVKSRADNYSYKEMLQQLDDLEAAKSVGFSDKFIKMLESMFRLTLYIVSMVFSVQYYRSLFMAENMLVFITGILCMVAAYLGEFEPLEAMKQTNLKSLFLHLIRASYDKKCMEDDGWFLRKGSSNNELQILDFYDNGILLQELMNKMGRSSCFTKENEEEMVSVIDRLQKNIHKVSCTIQDMSRHSHQYSHDLEKAKKHIKCFSQFSKYRDIISMLSLFN
;
A
#
# COMPACT_ATOMS: atom_id res chain seq x y z
N MET A 1 -63.68 -9.50 15.48
CA MET A 1 -62.81 -10.64 15.78
C MET A 1 -63.59 -11.63 16.63
N GLN A 2 -63.73 -12.89 16.21
CA GLN A 2 -64.36 -13.94 17.03
C GLN A 2 -63.43 -14.31 18.19
N ASN A 3 -63.98 -14.44 19.41
CA ASN A 3 -63.25 -14.92 20.59
C ASN A 3 -62.89 -16.40 20.40
N ILE A 4 -61.68 -16.67 19.90
CA ILE A 4 -61.15 -18.03 19.82
C ILE A 4 -60.67 -18.43 21.22
N ARG A 5 -61.34 -19.40 21.86
CA ARG A 5 -60.91 -19.96 23.16
C ARG A 5 -59.86 -21.04 22.94
N VAL A 6 -58.68 -20.85 23.54
CA VAL A 6 -57.60 -21.84 23.59
C VAL A 6 -57.63 -22.51 24.97
N LYS A 7 -57.73 -23.85 25.05
CA LYS A 7 -57.91 -24.55 26.33
C LYS A 7 -56.61 -24.92 27.05
N ASN A 8 -55.55 -25.21 26.29
CA ASN A 8 -54.22 -25.55 26.79
C ASN A 8 -53.16 -25.23 25.71
N VAL A 9 -51.88 -25.40 26.04
CA VAL A 9 -50.76 -25.08 25.14
C VAL A 9 -50.81 -25.91 23.85
N THR A 10 -51.11 -27.21 23.94
CA THR A 10 -51.22 -28.12 22.78
C THR A 10 -52.36 -27.70 21.84
N ASP A 11 -53.53 -27.39 22.39
CA ASP A 11 -54.67 -26.88 21.61
C ASP A 11 -54.31 -25.57 20.88
N GLY A 12 -53.54 -24.69 21.53
CA GLY A 12 -53.05 -23.46 20.93
C GLY A 12 -52.03 -23.73 19.81
N LYS A 13 -51.16 -24.71 20.04
CA LYS A 13 -50.14 -25.19 19.10
C LYS A 13 -50.78 -25.66 17.79
N ASP A 14 -51.76 -26.55 17.89
CA ASP A 14 -52.49 -27.12 16.75
C ASP A 14 -53.31 -26.07 16.01
N LEU A 15 -53.93 -25.14 16.75
CA LEU A 15 -54.68 -24.04 16.18
C LEU A 15 -53.80 -23.12 15.33
N LEU A 16 -52.61 -22.74 15.83
CA LEU A 16 -51.66 -21.90 15.11
C LEU A 16 -51.18 -22.60 13.84
N CYS A 17 -50.72 -23.85 13.95
CA CYS A 17 -50.30 -24.66 12.80
C CYS A 17 -51.41 -24.72 11.72
N LYS A 18 -52.64 -25.02 12.12
CA LYS A 18 -53.76 -25.15 11.18
C LYS A 18 -54.11 -23.84 10.49
N LYS A 19 -54.09 -22.72 11.23
CA LYS A 19 -54.45 -21.40 10.67
C LYS A 19 -53.35 -20.78 9.81
N LEU A 20 -52.09 -21.03 10.13
CA LEU A 20 -50.95 -20.35 9.50
C LEU A 20 -50.34 -21.14 8.33
N SER A 21 -50.61 -22.45 8.22
CA SER A 21 -50.00 -23.35 7.22
C SER A 21 -50.18 -22.94 5.76
N SER A 22 -51.23 -22.19 5.43
CA SER A 22 -51.51 -21.70 4.06
C SER A 22 -51.26 -20.20 3.88
N LEU A 23 -50.88 -19.49 4.95
CA LEU A 23 -50.74 -18.04 4.94
C LEU A 23 -49.27 -17.64 4.84
N LYS A 24 -48.99 -16.65 4.00
CA LYS A 24 -47.71 -15.94 3.99
C LYS A 24 -47.72 -14.90 5.10
N VAL A 25 -46.94 -15.11 6.16
CA VAL A 25 -46.98 -14.30 7.38
C VAL A 25 -45.63 -13.69 7.75
N ILE A 26 -45.67 -12.59 8.49
CA ILE A 26 -44.51 -12.04 9.20
C ILE A 26 -44.79 -12.13 10.70
N ILE A 27 -43.96 -12.83 11.45
CA ILE A 27 -44.09 -13.01 12.89
C ILE A 27 -42.82 -12.49 13.56
N VAL A 28 -42.97 -11.69 14.61
CA VAL A 28 -41.86 -11.22 15.44
C VAL A 28 -42.04 -11.80 16.84
N LEU A 29 -41.08 -12.62 17.28
CA LEU A 29 -40.98 -13.14 18.64
C LEU A 29 -39.89 -12.37 19.36
N ASP A 30 -40.30 -11.40 20.17
CA ASP A 30 -39.40 -10.50 20.89
C ASP A 30 -39.00 -11.06 22.27
N ASP A 31 -37.74 -10.89 22.66
CA ASP A 31 -37.12 -11.34 23.93
C ASP A 31 -37.33 -12.82 24.28
N VAL A 32 -37.10 -13.69 23.29
CA VAL A 32 -37.13 -15.14 23.51
C VAL A 32 -35.96 -15.57 24.39
N ASN A 33 -36.24 -16.28 25.47
CA ASN A 33 -35.24 -16.69 26.46
C ASN A 33 -35.28 -18.18 26.83
N HIS A 34 -36.26 -18.93 26.32
CA HIS A 34 -36.37 -20.37 26.51
C HIS A 34 -36.86 -21.07 25.24
N VAL A 35 -36.38 -22.29 24.99
CA VAL A 35 -36.70 -23.07 23.77
C VAL A 35 -38.19 -23.40 23.66
N ASP A 36 -38.86 -23.60 24.80
CA ASP A 36 -40.30 -23.82 24.88
C ASP A 36 -41.11 -22.72 24.18
N GLN A 37 -40.70 -21.45 24.30
CA GLN A 37 -41.40 -20.34 23.65
C GLN A 37 -41.37 -20.48 22.14
N LEU A 38 -40.22 -20.88 21.57
CA LEU A 38 -40.10 -21.20 20.14
C LEU A 38 -40.95 -22.41 19.77
N THR A 39 -40.92 -23.44 20.60
CA THR A 39 -41.66 -24.69 20.40
C THR A 39 -43.17 -24.48 20.39
N TYR A 40 -43.68 -23.54 21.19
CA TYR A 40 -45.12 -23.27 21.33
C TYR A 40 -45.62 -22.21 20.36
N LEU A 41 -44.79 -21.21 20.01
CA LEU A 41 -45.22 -20.06 19.20
C LEU A 41 -44.79 -20.14 17.74
N ALA A 42 -43.73 -20.88 17.42
CA ALA A 42 -43.20 -20.97 16.06
C ALA A 42 -42.69 -22.38 15.68
N GLY A 43 -43.35 -23.42 16.20
CA GLY A 43 -43.07 -24.85 16.03
C GLY A 43 -42.02 -25.25 14.99
N GLY A 44 -42.42 -25.41 13.72
CA GLY A 44 -41.55 -25.77 12.61
C GLY A 44 -41.95 -25.04 11.32
N LEU A 45 -41.13 -25.14 10.27
CA LEU A 45 -41.36 -24.43 9.00
C LEU A 45 -42.68 -24.84 8.33
N GLU A 46 -43.14 -26.06 8.59
CA GLU A 46 -44.41 -26.63 8.11
C GLU A 46 -45.66 -25.91 8.65
N TRP A 47 -45.51 -25.07 9.67
CA TRP A 47 -46.60 -24.27 10.22
C TRP A 47 -46.98 -23.07 9.37
N PHE A 48 -46.16 -22.70 8.39
CA PHE A 48 -46.27 -21.43 7.71
C PHE A 48 -46.31 -21.61 6.19
N GLY A 49 -47.11 -20.79 5.51
CA GLY A 49 -47.17 -20.78 4.06
C GLY A 49 -45.85 -20.30 3.42
N PRO A 50 -45.58 -20.67 2.15
CA PRO A 50 -44.38 -20.25 1.43
C PRO A 50 -44.18 -18.72 1.42
N GLY A 51 -42.94 -18.29 1.66
CA GLY A 51 -42.55 -16.88 1.70
C GLY A 51 -42.79 -16.18 3.05
N SER A 52 -43.17 -16.91 4.10
CA SER A 52 -43.29 -16.39 5.47
C SER A 52 -41.93 -16.03 6.07
N ARG A 53 -41.91 -15.07 7.00
CA ARG A 53 -40.71 -14.65 7.75
C ARG A 53 -40.98 -14.65 9.24
N ILE A 54 -40.09 -15.26 10.01
CA ILE A 54 -40.16 -15.28 11.48
C ILE A 54 -38.89 -14.62 11.99
N ILE A 55 -39.04 -13.54 12.73
CA ILE A 55 -37.94 -12.79 13.34
C ILE A 55 -37.95 -13.10 14.82
N VAL A 56 -36.84 -13.62 15.33
CA VAL A 56 -36.65 -13.92 16.75
C VAL A 56 -35.58 -12.99 17.29
N THR A 57 -35.89 -12.21 18.33
CA THR A 57 -34.88 -11.46 19.07
C THR A 57 -34.55 -12.21 20.36
N THR A 58 -33.28 -12.27 20.74
CA THR A 58 -32.83 -12.95 21.94
C THR A 58 -31.46 -12.43 22.37
N THR A 59 -31.15 -12.59 23.65
CA THR A 59 -29.82 -12.41 24.22
C THR A 59 -29.04 -13.72 24.32
N ASN A 60 -29.62 -14.86 23.90
CA ASN A 60 -28.99 -16.18 23.94
C ASN A 60 -28.93 -16.83 22.55
N ARG A 61 -27.74 -16.84 21.97
CA ARG A 61 -27.45 -17.42 20.66
C ARG A 61 -27.80 -18.91 20.57
N ASP A 62 -27.73 -19.66 21.66
CA ASP A 62 -28.04 -21.10 21.64
C ASP A 62 -29.48 -21.41 21.22
N LEU A 63 -30.41 -20.49 21.50
CA LEU A 63 -31.81 -20.64 21.12
C LEU A 63 -32.01 -20.55 19.60
N LEU A 64 -31.10 -19.87 18.89
CA LEU A 64 -31.19 -19.69 17.44
C LEU A 64 -30.77 -20.96 16.68
N ASN A 65 -29.98 -21.84 17.31
CA ASN A 65 -29.60 -23.13 16.75
C ASN A 65 -30.75 -24.15 16.69
N TYR A 66 -31.87 -23.87 17.37
CA TYR A 66 -33.06 -24.73 17.36
C TYR A 66 -33.57 -24.97 15.93
N TYR A 67 -33.53 -23.95 15.07
CA TYR A 67 -33.81 -24.08 13.65
C TYR A 67 -32.47 -24.14 12.89
N LYS A 68 -32.05 -25.34 12.45
CA LYS A 68 -30.77 -25.59 11.74
C LYS A 68 -30.51 -24.73 10.47
N LYS A 69 -31.45 -23.87 10.05
CA LYS A 69 -31.42 -23.00 8.87
C LYS A 69 -31.75 -21.52 9.18
N SER A 70 -31.49 -21.04 10.40
CA SER A 70 -31.72 -19.64 10.77
C SER A 70 -30.61 -18.71 10.24
N GLU A 71 -30.99 -17.56 9.67
CA GLU A 71 -30.08 -16.44 9.43
C GLU A 71 -29.93 -15.65 10.74
N ILE A 72 -28.69 -15.45 11.21
CA ILE A 72 -28.41 -14.78 12.49
C ILE A 72 -27.82 -13.40 12.20
N TYR A 73 -28.49 -12.36 12.70
CA TYR A 73 -27.99 -10.98 12.68
C TYR A 73 -27.56 -10.57 14.09
N MET A 74 -26.28 -10.24 14.26
CA MET A 74 -25.74 -9.72 15.51
C MET A 74 -25.77 -8.19 15.50
N CYS A 75 -26.48 -7.58 16.46
CA CYS A 75 -26.51 -6.12 16.60
C CYS A 75 -25.17 -5.60 17.12
N GLU A 76 -24.54 -4.68 16.39
CA GLU A 76 -23.29 -4.03 16.79
C GLU A 76 -23.54 -2.81 17.70
N GLU A 77 -22.52 -2.44 18.47
CA GLU A 77 -22.46 -1.19 19.23
C GLU A 77 -22.47 0.03 18.27
N MET A 78 -23.10 1.13 18.68
CA MET A 78 -23.10 2.37 17.88
C MET A 78 -21.71 3.03 17.89
N LYS A 79 -21.22 3.42 16.71
CA LYS A 79 -19.86 3.96 16.54
C LYS A 79 -19.86 5.48 16.37
N GLY A 80 -18.90 6.14 17.01
CA GLY A 80 -18.52 7.55 16.75
C GLY A 80 -19.71 8.52 16.67
N ASN A 81 -19.90 9.09 15.49
CA ASN A 81 -20.89 10.15 15.24
C ASN A 81 -22.34 9.69 15.43
N GLU A 82 -22.67 8.43 15.18
CA GLU A 82 -24.04 7.92 15.35
C GLU A 82 -24.42 7.86 16.83
N ALA A 83 -23.50 7.36 17.67
CA ALA A 83 -23.68 7.31 19.12
C ALA A 83 -23.79 8.71 19.72
N LEU A 84 -22.94 9.64 19.26
CA LEU A 84 -23.00 11.04 19.65
C LEU A 84 -24.34 11.66 19.24
N SER A 85 -24.80 11.40 18.02
CA SER A 85 -26.07 11.95 17.53
C SER A 85 -27.27 11.45 18.35
N LEU A 86 -27.33 10.16 18.67
CA LEU A 86 -28.42 9.60 19.51
C LEU A 86 -28.41 10.20 20.93
N PHE A 87 -27.23 10.33 21.53
CA PHE A 87 -27.08 11.00 22.83
C PHE A 87 -27.56 12.45 22.76
N CYS A 88 -27.15 13.20 21.74
CA CYS A 88 -27.54 14.60 21.55
C CYS A 88 -29.06 14.75 21.34
N GLN A 89 -29.71 13.82 20.63
CA GLN A 89 -31.16 13.84 20.46
C GLN A 89 -31.89 13.72 21.81
N SER A 90 -31.34 12.94 22.74
CA SER A 90 -31.88 12.80 24.09
C SER A 90 -31.55 14.00 24.98
N ALA A 91 -30.31 14.49 24.95
CA ALA A 91 -29.79 15.54 25.83
C ALA A 91 -30.16 16.97 25.42
N PHE A 92 -30.15 17.27 24.11
CA PHE A 92 -30.32 18.62 23.55
C PHE A 92 -31.55 18.76 22.64
N LYS A 93 -32.20 17.65 22.26
CA LYS A 93 -33.23 17.59 21.20
C LYS A 93 -32.71 17.97 19.81
N GLU A 94 -31.39 17.91 19.60
CA GLU A 94 -30.69 18.17 18.34
C GLU A 94 -29.73 17.02 18.01
N SER A 95 -29.18 16.99 16.78
CA SER A 95 -28.25 15.93 16.34
C SER A 95 -26.79 16.19 16.71
N PHE A 96 -26.48 17.35 17.30
CA PHE A 96 -25.14 17.79 17.68
C PHE A 96 -25.15 18.46 19.06
N PRO A 97 -24.00 18.49 19.76
CA PRO A 97 -23.90 19.15 21.06
C PRO A 97 -24.02 20.66 20.95
N THR A 98 -24.65 21.30 21.93
CA THR A 98 -24.63 22.76 22.09
C THR A 98 -23.22 23.23 22.41
N HIS A 99 -22.84 24.43 21.93
CA HIS A 99 -21.50 24.98 22.12
C HIS A 99 -21.07 25.00 23.60
N GLY A 100 -19.86 24.49 23.89
CA GLY A 100 -19.31 24.33 25.24
C GLY A 100 -19.50 22.93 25.84
N TYR A 101 -20.41 22.11 25.31
CA TYR A 101 -20.68 20.76 25.80
C TYR A 101 -20.04 19.65 24.95
N GLU A 102 -19.28 19.99 23.92
CA GLU A 102 -18.73 19.03 22.94
C GLU A 102 -17.86 17.98 23.64
N LYS A 103 -16.88 18.43 24.44
CA LYS A 103 -15.97 17.53 25.17
C LYS A 103 -16.69 16.67 26.21
N LEU A 104 -17.68 17.21 26.91
CA LEU A 104 -18.43 16.47 27.93
C LEU A 104 -19.34 15.42 27.28
N SER A 105 -19.96 15.75 26.15
CA SER A 105 -20.78 14.84 25.37
C SER A 105 -19.95 13.67 24.86
N ASP A 106 -18.78 13.93 24.29
CA ASP A 106 -17.84 12.88 23.86
C ASP A 106 -17.45 11.96 25.02
N GLU A 107 -17.17 12.50 26.20
CA GLU A 107 -16.81 11.70 27.38
C GLU A 107 -17.98 10.85 27.90
N ILE A 108 -19.22 11.35 27.86
CA ILE A 108 -20.40 10.57 28.27
C ILE A 108 -20.70 9.46 27.27
N VAL A 109 -20.59 9.75 25.96
CA VAL A 109 -20.76 8.75 24.89
C VAL A 109 -19.73 7.62 25.05
N LYS A 110 -18.47 7.96 25.40
CA LYS A 110 -17.45 6.95 25.74
C LYS A 110 -17.85 6.10 26.94
N VAL A 111 -18.36 6.69 28.02
CA VAL A 111 -18.80 5.94 29.21
C VAL A 111 -19.98 5.02 28.89
N ALA A 112 -20.89 5.44 28.01
CA ALA A 112 -22.00 4.60 27.54
C ALA A 112 -21.56 3.42 26.66
N GLY A 113 -20.35 3.47 26.09
CA GLY A 113 -19.78 2.38 25.28
C GLY A 113 -20.54 2.09 23.99
N GLY A 114 -21.25 3.08 23.43
CA GLY A 114 -22.06 2.88 22.22
C GLY A 114 -23.35 2.08 22.42
N LEU A 115 -23.74 1.78 23.68
CA LEU A 115 -25.00 1.11 24.00
C LEU A 115 -26.18 2.09 23.88
N PRO A 116 -27.14 1.90 22.95
CA PRO A 116 -28.24 2.85 22.72
C PRO A 116 -29.09 3.13 23.96
N LEU A 117 -29.34 2.10 24.77
CA LEU A 117 -30.07 2.22 26.03
C LEU A 117 -29.38 3.19 26.99
N ALA A 118 -28.06 3.06 27.17
CA ALA A 118 -27.30 3.92 28.07
C ALA A 118 -27.23 5.36 27.52
N LEU A 119 -27.01 5.53 26.21
CA LEU A 119 -27.00 6.85 25.56
C LEU A 119 -28.31 7.61 25.78
N ASN A 120 -29.46 6.95 25.63
CA ASN A 120 -30.77 7.56 25.84
C ASN A 120 -31.04 7.89 27.31
N VAL A 121 -30.73 6.97 28.23
CA VAL A 121 -30.93 7.21 29.68
C VAL A 121 -30.02 8.35 30.15
N TYR A 122 -28.75 8.37 29.75
CA TYR A 122 -27.80 9.42 30.16
C TYR A 122 -28.15 10.76 29.53
N GLY A 123 -28.53 10.79 28.25
CA GLY A 123 -28.98 12.02 27.60
C GLY A 123 -30.23 12.58 28.28
N SER A 124 -31.21 11.73 28.58
CA SER A 124 -32.44 12.14 29.28
C SER A 124 -32.17 12.67 30.69
N LEU A 125 -31.25 12.04 31.42
CA LEU A 125 -30.82 12.47 32.76
C LEU A 125 -30.19 13.88 32.75
N LEU A 126 -29.45 14.20 31.68
CA LEU A 126 -28.68 15.44 31.54
C LEU A 126 -29.43 16.56 30.81
N CYS A 127 -30.59 16.25 30.22
CA CYS A 127 -31.42 17.20 29.51
C CYS A 127 -31.80 18.40 30.39
N GLY A 128 -31.47 19.61 29.92
CA GLY A 128 -31.77 20.86 30.63
C GLY A 128 -30.94 21.12 31.90
N LYS A 129 -29.82 20.40 32.10
CA LYS A 129 -28.90 20.58 33.23
C LYS A 129 -27.69 21.44 32.86
N ASP A 130 -27.12 22.13 33.84
CA ASP A 130 -25.93 22.97 33.67
C ASP A 130 -24.62 22.16 33.66
N GLU A 131 -23.53 22.79 33.19
CA GLU A 131 -22.21 22.17 33.01
C GLU A 131 -21.63 21.55 34.30
N ASN A 132 -21.87 22.15 35.47
CA ASN A 132 -21.35 21.59 36.73
C ASN A 132 -22.06 20.30 37.10
N TYR A 133 -23.39 20.26 36.90
CA TYR A 133 -24.17 19.03 37.06
C TYR A 133 -23.69 17.93 36.11
N TRP A 134 -23.36 18.27 34.85
CA TRP A 134 -22.79 17.33 33.89
C TRP A 134 -21.45 16.76 34.37
N LYS A 135 -20.53 17.62 34.84
CA LYS A 135 -19.22 17.20 35.36
C LYS A 135 -19.36 16.26 36.55
N ASP A 136 -20.25 16.55 37.49
CA ASP A 136 -20.46 15.70 38.67
C ASP A 136 -21.20 14.40 38.34
N THR A 137 -22.16 14.45 37.41
CA THR A 137 -22.84 13.25 36.92
C THR A 137 -21.87 12.33 36.17
N LEU A 138 -21.00 12.88 35.32
CA LEU A 138 -19.96 12.12 34.63
C LEU A 138 -19.01 11.41 35.61
N LYS A 139 -18.65 12.04 36.73
CA LYS A 139 -17.88 11.38 37.81
C LYS A 139 -18.64 10.17 38.36
N LYS A 140 -19.94 10.32 38.67
CA LYS A 140 -20.79 9.22 39.17
C LYS A 140 -20.92 8.08 38.16
N LEU A 141 -21.18 8.38 36.89
CA LEU A 141 -21.35 7.39 35.81
C LEU A 141 -20.10 6.56 35.55
N ARG A 142 -18.90 7.12 35.80
CA ARG A 142 -17.64 6.38 35.72
C ARG A 142 -17.50 5.32 36.81
N GLU A 143 -18.17 5.51 37.94
CA GLU A 143 -18.14 4.54 39.05
C GLU A 143 -19.18 3.44 38.88
N TYR A 144 -20.44 3.83 38.64
CA TYR A 144 -21.57 2.90 38.51
C TYR A 144 -22.59 3.37 37.48
N PRO A 145 -23.25 2.44 36.76
CA PRO A 145 -24.35 2.77 35.88
C PRO A 145 -25.57 3.25 36.67
N VAL A 146 -26.42 4.04 36.02
CA VAL A 146 -27.73 4.43 36.56
C VAL A 146 -28.60 3.19 36.77
N GLU A 147 -29.41 3.18 37.84
CA GLU A 147 -30.27 2.05 38.23
C GLU A 147 -31.16 1.52 37.09
N GLU A 148 -31.66 2.40 36.21
CA GLU A 148 -32.45 1.99 35.05
C GLU A 148 -31.65 1.14 34.05
N VAL A 149 -30.38 1.49 33.80
CA VAL A 149 -29.48 0.70 32.95
C VAL A 149 -29.09 -0.58 33.67
N LEU A 150 -28.76 -0.48 34.97
CA LEU A 150 -28.35 -1.60 35.81
C LEU A 150 -29.42 -2.71 35.85
N GLY A 151 -30.66 -2.35 36.16
CA GLY A 151 -31.77 -3.30 36.28
C GLY A 151 -32.04 -4.09 34.99
N ARG A 152 -31.73 -3.52 33.81
CA ARG A 152 -31.83 -4.23 32.53
C ARG A 152 -30.70 -5.24 32.31
N LEU A 153 -29.48 -4.91 32.74
CA LEU A 153 -28.33 -5.80 32.63
C LEU A 153 -28.40 -6.96 33.64
N GLU A 154 -28.91 -6.70 34.85
CA GLU A 154 -29.00 -7.71 35.92
C GLU A 154 -29.90 -8.89 35.58
N VAL A 155 -30.91 -8.69 34.73
CA VAL A 155 -31.81 -9.78 34.28
C VAL A 155 -31.04 -10.92 33.62
N VAL A 156 -30.02 -10.60 32.82
CA VAL A 156 -29.21 -11.62 32.13
C VAL A 156 -28.29 -12.32 33.13
N TYR A 157 -27.69 -11.57 34.06
CA TYR A 157 -26.82 -12.12 35.11
C TYR A 157 -27.58 -13.07 36.05
N ALA A 158 -28.82 -12.73 36.44
CA ALA A 158 -29.66 -13.55 37.30
C ALA A 158 -29.97 -14.93 36.70
N ARG A 159 -29.93 -15.08 35.37
CA ARG A 159 -30.19 -16.33 34.65
C ARG A 159 -28.98 -17.26 34.53
N LEU A 160 -27.78 -16.81 34.93
CA LEU A 160 -26.57 -17.62 34.89
C LEU A 160 -26.57 -18.71 35.97
N ASP A 161 -26.03 -19.88 35.67
CA ASP A 161 -25.77 -20.91 36.69
C ASP A 161 -24.57 -20.54 37.59
N LYS A 162 -24.32 -21.35 38.62
CA LYS A 162 -23.24 -21.08 39.59
C LYS A 162 -21.84 -21.04 38.95
N ASN A 163 -21.54 -21.92 38.00
CA ASN A 163 -20.25 -21.98 37.32
C ASN A 163 -20.07 -20.74 36.42
N GLN A 164 -21.10 -20.41 35.64
CA GLN A 164 -21.13 -19.23 34.77
C GLN A 164 -21.02 -17.93 35.56
N ARG A 165 -21.73 -17.79 36.69
CA ARG A 165 -21.64 -16.61 37.57
C ARG A 165 -20.23 -16.43 38.12
N ASN A 166 -19.60 -17.50 38.59
CA ASN A 166 -18.23 -17.42 39.12
C ASN A 166 -17.22 -17.05 38.01
N ALA A 167 -17.34 -17.64 36.82
CA ALA A 167 -16.51 -17.28 35.68
C ALA A 167 -16.69 -15.80 35.31
N PHE A 168 -17.94 -15.33 35.22
CA PHE A 168 -18.28 -13.93 34.96
C PHE A 168 -17.65 -13.00 36.01
N ILE A 169 -17.76 -13.34 37.29
CA ILE A 169 -17.17 -12.56 38.40
C ILE A 169 -15.66 -12.44 38.25
N TYR A 170 -14.91 -13.54 38.04
CA TYR A 170 -13.45 -13.46 37.90
C TYR A 170 -13.02 -12.69 36.65
N ILE A 171 -13.77 -12.83 35.53
CA ILE A 171 -13.54 -12.05 34.30
C ILE A 171 -13.76 -10.57 34.56
N ALA A 172 -14.92 -10.19 35.09
CA ALA A 172 -15.24 -8.80 35.39
C ALA A 172 -14.26 -8.19 36.40
N CYS A 173 -13.91 -8.93 37.45
CA CYS A 173 -13.08 -8.40 38.54
C CYS A 173 -11.60 -8.31 38.18
N PHE A 174 -11.07 -9.18 37.31
CA PHE A 174 -9.62 -9.25 37.08
C PHE A 174 -9.19 -9.71 35.69
N LEU A 175 -9.87 -10.69 35.07
CA LEU A 175 -9.38 -11.35 33.86
C LEU A 175 -9.81 -10.70 32.53
N LYS A 176 -10.62 -9.63 32.57
CA LYS A 176 -10.94 -8.81 31.39
C LYS A 176 -9.64 -8.30 30.73
N GLY A 177 -9.59 -8.41 29.40
CA GLY A 177 -8.45 -8.00 28.57
C GLY A 177 -7.31 -9.02 28.51
N ARG A 178 -7.46 -10.21 29.09
CA ARG A 178 -6.45 -11.28 29.06
C ARG A 178 -6.73 -12.29 27.94
N ASN A 179 -5.66 -12.91 27.44
CA ASN A 179 -5.75 -13.94 26.40
C ASN A 179 -6.64 -15.11 26.83
N ILE A 180 -7.49 -15.58 25.91
CA ILE A 180 -8.52 -16.59 26.19
C ILE A 180 -7.95 -17.90 26.75
N ASP A 181 -6.82 -18.37 26.26
CA ASP A 181 -6.23 -19.63 26.73
C ASP A 181 -5.73 -19.49 28.16
N LEU A 182 -5.10 -18.36 28.50
CA LEU A 182 -4.72 -18.05 29.89
C LEU A 182 -5.96 -18.01 30.80
N VAL A 183 -7.05 -17.37 30.36
CA VAL A 183 -8.30 -17.31 31.14
C VAL A 183 -8.86 -18.72 31.33
N LYS A 184 -8.91 -19.55 30.30
CA LYS A 184 -9.36 -20.94 30.37
C LYS A 184 -8.55 -21.77 31.37
N ASP A 185 -7.23 -21.67 31.29
CA ASP A 185 -6.31 -22.39 32.17
C ASP A 185 -6.46 -21.96 33.64
N ILE A 186 -6.62 -20.65 33.88
CA ILE A 186 -6.85 -20.11 35.22
C ILE A 186 -8.19 -20.59 35.78
N LEU A 187 -9.29 -20.48 35.02
CA LEU A 187 -10.62 -20.91 35.47
C LEU A 187 -10.67 -22.41 35.74
N THR A 188 -10.07 -23.22 34.87
CA THR A 188 -9.92 -24.67 35.08
C THR A 188 -9.15 -24.96 36.36
N ASN A 189 -8.04 -24.25 36.59
CA ASN A 189 -7.22 -24.43 37.77
C ASN A 189 -7.85 -23.90 39.08
N ILE A 190 -8.90 -23.09 39.00
CA ILE A 190 -9.74 -22.69 40.14
C ILE A 190 -10.87 -23.72 40.39
N GLY A 191 -11.05 -24.70 39.50
CA GLY A 191 -12.06 -25.75 39.60
C GLY A 191 -13.37 -25.42 38.89
N LEU A 192 -13.36 -24.48 37.95
CA LEU A 192 -14.51 -24.15 37.11
C LEU A 192 -14.42 -24.88 35.76
N TYR A 193 -15.58 -25.16 35.17
CA TYR A 193 -15.65 -25.69 33.80
C TYR A 193 -15.47 -24.54 32.81
N SER A 194 -14.21 -24.31 32.41
CA SER A 194 -13.80 -23.14 31.63
C SER A 194 -14.34 -23.15 30.20
N GLU A 195 -14.29 -24.28 29.51
CA GLU A 195 -14.71 -24.36 28.10
C GLU A 195 -16.20 -24.07 27.92
N CYS A 196 -17.07 -24.80 28.64
CA CYS A 196 -18.50 -24.50 28.60
C CYS A 196 -18.80 -23.14 29.24
N GLY A 197 -18.17 -22.80 30.36
CA GLY A 197 -18.41 -21.52 31.04
C GLY A 197 -18.13 -20.29 30.17
N ILE A 198 -17.01 -20.26 29.44
CA ILE A 198 -16.69 -19.16 28.52
C ILE A 198 -17.60 -19.19 27.29
N THR A 199 -17.81 -20.37 26.71
CA THR A 199 -18.69 -20.52 25.53
C THR A 199 -20.11 -20.04 25.84
N ASP A 200 -20.66 -20.43 26.98
CA ASP A 200 -22.00 -20.02 27.41
C ASP A 200 -22.08 -18.50 27.64
N LEU A 201 -21.05 -17.89 28.22
CA LEU A 201 -21.00 -16.44 28.41
C LEU A 201 -20.91 -15.68 27.07
N ILE A 202 -20.20 -16.22 26.07
CA ILE A 202 -20.16 -15.69 24.70
C ILE A 202 -21.54 -15.83 24.05
N ASN A 203 -22.17 -17.01 24.14
CA ASN A 203 -23.48 -17.27 23.54
C ASN A 203 -24.59 -16.43 24.19
N LYS A 204 -24.42 -16.05 25.46
CA LYS A 204 -25.30 -15.11 26.19
C LYS A 204 -24.93 -13.64 25.99
N CYS A 205 -24.00 -13.33 25.07
CA CYS A 205 -23.54 -11.98 24.73
C CYS A 205 -22.99 -11.17 25.93
N LEU A 206 -22.47 -11.83 26.95
CA LEU A 206 -21.93 -11.18 28.16
C LEU A 206 -20.43 -10.89 28.04
N ILE A 207 -19.72 -11.66 27.21
CA ILE A 207 -18.32 -11.44 26.89
C ILE A 207 -18.11 -11.65 25.38
N THR A 208 -17.05 -11.06 24.85
CA THR A 208 -16.61 -11.23 23.45
C THR A 208 -15.13 -11.56 23.41
N ILE A 209 -14.66 -12.07 22.27
CA ILE A 209 -13.23 -12.28 22.03
C ILE A 209 -12.81 -11.28 20.95
N ASN A 210 -11.83 -10.43 21.26
CA ASN A 210 -11.35 -9.44 20.30
C ASN A 210 -10.41 -10.10 19.25
N LEU A 211 -9.94 -9.32 18.27
CA LEU A 211 -9.04 -9.79 17.22
C LEU A 211 -7.67 -10.28 17.74
N GLU A 212 -7.30 -9.93 18.98
CA GLU A 212 -6.07 -10.35 19.66
C GLU A 212 -6.29 -11.58 20.56
N GLU A 213 -7.44 -12.25 20.42
CA GLU A 213 -7.84 -13.40 21.22
C GLU A 213 -7.96 -13.10 22.73
N ASN A 214 -8.17 -11.83 23.09
CA ASN A 214 -8.39 -11.41 24.46
C ASN A 214 -9.88 -11.42 24.81
N VAL A 215 -10.19 -11.88 26.03
CA VAL A 215 -11.55 -11.88 26.59
C VAL A 215 -11.94 -10.44 26.93
N TRP A 216 -12.99 -9.94 26.29
CA TRP A 216 -13.52 -8.60 26.50
C TRP A 216 -14.93 -8.64 27.11
N MET A 217 -15.26 -7.61 27.89
CA MET A 217 -16.57 -7.42 28.51
C MET A 217 -16.89 -5.94 28.49
N HIS A 218 -18.11 -5.59 28.10
CA HIS A 218 -18.59 -4.21 28.09
C HIS A 218 -18.42 -3.54 29.46
N ASP A 219 -17.99 -2.29 29.50
CA ASP A 219 -17.67 -1.57 30.75
C ASP A 219 -18.88 -1.53 31.71
N LEU A 220 -20.09 -1.32 31.19
CA LEU A 220 -21.32 -1.34 31.98
C LEU A 220 -21.61 -2.70 32.64
N LEU A 221 -21.29 -3.83 31.98
CA LEU A 221 -21.42 -5.17 32.58
C LEU A 221 -20.40 -5.38 33.70
N GLN A 222 -19.18 -4.87 33.51
CA GLN A 222 -18.14 -4.91 34.54
C GLN A 222 -18.54 -4.05 35.75
N GLN A 223 -19.05 -2.83 35.53
CA GLN A 223 -19.52 -1.96 36.60
C GLN A 223 -20.72 -2.57 37.36
N MET A 224 -21.67 -3.20 36.66
CA MET A 224 -22.76 -3.98 37.27
C MET A 224 -22.20 -5.06 38.20
N CYS A 225 -21.22 -5.84 37.75
CA CYS A 225 -20.60 -6.87 38.58
C CYS A 225 -20.01 -6.29 39.88
N TRP A 226 -19.30 -5.15 39.79
CA TRP A 226 -18.74 -4.48 40.95
C TRP A 226 -19.81 -3.97 41.93
N LYS A 227 -20.94 -3.47 41.41
CA LYS A 227 -22.08 -3.05 42.22
C LYS A 227 -22.69 -4.21 43.00
N ILE A 228 -22.93 -5.35 42.34
CA ILE A 228 -23.48 -6.58 42.94
C ILE A 228 -22.57 -7.09 44.08
N LEU A 229 -21.26 -7.12 43.86
CA LEU A 229 -20.29 -7.62 44.85
C LEU A 229 -20.15 -6.70 46.08
N ARG A 230 -20.48 -5.41 45.94
CA ARG A 230 -20.48 -4.46 47.07
C ARG A 230 -21.68 -4.66 48.00
N THR A 231 -22.80 -5.14 47.47
CA THR A 231 -24.01 -5.45 48.23
C THR A 231 -24.02 -6.87 48.83
N ASP A 232 -23.09 -7.73 48.42
CA ASP A 232 -22.95 -9.08 48.95
C ASP A 232 -22.28 -9.06 50.34
N GLU A 233 -22.81 -9.83 51.29
CA GLU A 233 -22.24 -9.99 52.64
C GLU A 233 -20.86 -10.69 52.60
N LYS A 234 -20.62 -11.52 51.58
CA LYS A 234 -19.36 -12.21 51.37
C LYS A 234 -18.49 -11.36 50.45
N HIS A 235 -17.72 -10.43 51.01
CA HIS A 235 -16.78 -9.62 50.24
C HIS A 235 -15.71 -10.50 49.55
N ILE A 236 -15.97 -10.89 48.29
CA ILE A 236 -15.09 -11.74 47.47
C ILE A 236 -13.99 -10.90 46.79
N ALA A 237 -14.30 -9.66 46.42
CA ALA A 237 -13.42 -8.80 45.64
C ALA A 237 -13.34 -7.38 46.24
N ILE A 238 -12.17 -6.74 46.06
CA ILE A 238 -11.87 -5.40 46.56
C ILE A 238 -11.43 -4.54 45.38
N LYS A 239 -12.10 -3.40 45.16
CA LYS A 239 -11.80 -2.47 44.06
C LYS A 239 -11.16 -1.17 44.55
N SER A 240 -11.77 -0.56 45.56
CA SER A 240 -11.41 0.79 46.01
C SER A 240 -10.64 0.79 47.34
N HIS A 241 -10.07 1.94 47.70
CA HIS A 241 -9.45 2.11 49.02
C HIS A 241 -10.49 2.20 50.14
N GLU A 242 -11.68 2.73 49.85
CA GLU A 242 -12.78 2.75 50.82
C GLU A 242 -13.19 1.33 51.22
N ASP A 243 -13.20 0.39 50.26
CA ASP A 243 -13.44 -1.03 50.53
C ASP A 243 -12.37 -1.62 51.48
N THR A 244 -11.12 -1.13 51.42
CA THR A 244 -10.05 -1.59 52.32
C THR A 244 -10.19 -1.12 53.76
N LEU A 245 -10.80 0.04 53.99
CA LEU A 245 -11.15 0.50 55.34
C LEU A 245 -12.26 -0.38 55.93
N THR A 246 -13.18 -0.87 55.09
CA THR A 246 -14.26 -1.78 55.51
C THR A 246 -13.75 -3.19 55.87
N LEU A 247 -12.68 -3.67 55.22
CA LEU A 247 -12.07 -4.98 55.53
C LEU A 247 -11.42 -5.07 56.91
N ASN A 248 -10.90 -3.95 57.42
CA ASN A 248 -10.41 -3.88 58.81
C ASN A 248 -11.53 -4.15 59.83
N ILE A 249 -12.79 -4.05 59.41
CA ILE A 249 -13.99 -4.15 60.25
C ILE A 249 -14.74 -5.49 60.04
N LEU A 250 -14.80 -6.05 58.82
CA LEU A 250 -15.74 -7.13 58.48
C LEU A 250 -15.15 -8.55 58.23
N GLY A 251 -13.82 -8.70 58.17
CA GLY A 251 -13.17 -10.02 58.09
C GLY A 251 -12.66 -10.42 56.69
N ALA A 252 -11.33 -10.46 56.54
CA ALA A 252 -10.65 -10.65 55.26
C ALA A 252 -10.50 -12.11 54.77
N GLN A 253 -11.22 -13.08 55.35
CA GLN A 253 -11.02 -14.52 55.07
C GLN A 253 -11.64 -15.00 53.75
N THR A 254 -12.67 -14.31 53.25
CA THR A 254 -13.40 -14.67 52.02
C THR A 254 -12.84 -14.01 50.77
N VAL A 255 -11.91 -13.07 50.94
CA VAL A 255 -11.36 -12.27 49.84
C VAL A 255 -10.51 -13.13 48.91
N GLU A 256 -10.86 -13.12 47.64
CA GLU A 256 -10.14 -13.84 46.58
C GLU A 256 -9.50 -12.90 45.55
N VAL A 257 -10.03 -11.68 45.39
CA VAL A 257 -9.55 -10.69 44.42
C VAL A 257 -9.26 -9.36 45.10
N ILE A 258 -8.07 -8.82 44.85
CA ILE A 258 -7.75 -7.41 45.08
C ILE A 258 -7.46 -6.81 43.72
N ASN A 259 -8.24 -5.83 43.26
CA ASN A 259 -8.01 -5.11 42.03
C ASN A 259 -8.08 -3.60 42.28
N GLN A 260 -6.99 -3.04 42.78
CA GLN A 260 -6.85 -1.60 42.97
C GLN A 260 -6.21 -0.97 41.74
N ASP A 261 -6.97 -0.12 41.05
CA ASP A 261 -6.46 0.62 39.91
C ASP A 261 -5.22 1.46 40.30
N PRO A 262 -4.19 1.50 39.44
CA PRO A 262 -3.02 2.34 39.67
C PRO A 262 -3.45 3.82 39.74
N TYR A 263 -3.26 4.44 40.91
CA TYR A 263 -3.68 5.82 41.17
C TYR A 263 -2.89 6.80 40.29
N LYS A 264 -3.60 7.69 39.58
CA LYS A 264 -3.02 8.71 38.67
C LYS A 264 -2.66 10.05 39.37
N GLY A 265 -2.85 10.18 40.68
CA GLY A 265 -2.59 11.41 41.45
C GLY A 265 -1.30 11.38 42.29
N GLU A 266 -1.01 12.47 43.00
CA GLU A 266 0.19 12.64 43.85
C GLU A 266 0.40 11.49 44.85
N LEU A 267 1.68 11.14 45.02
CA LEU A 267 2.22 10.03 45.81
C LEU A 267 1.96 10.20 47.32
N ASN A 268 0.72 10.03 47.76
CA ASN A 268 0.49 9.77 49.18
C ASN A 268 0.83 8.30 49.46
N GLU A 269 1.89 8.06 50.21
CA GLU A 269 2.30 6.73 50.67
C GLU A 269 1.13 6.03 51.36
N ARG A 270 0.57 5.00 50.73
CA ARG A 270 -0.56 4.25 51.27
C ARG A 270 -0.06 3.18 52.22
N PHE A 271 -0.23 3.42 53.51
CA PHE A 271 0.06 2.46 54.57
C PHE A 271 -1.12 1.48 54.72
N ILE A 272 -0.93 0.25 54.25
CA ILE A 272 -1.81 -0.88 54.60
C ILE A 272 -1.10 -1.66 55.70
N ASP A 273 -1.81 -2.01 56.78
CA ASP A 273 -1.24 -2.91 57.79
C ASP A 273 -0.90 -4.27 57.14
N PRO A 274 0.38 -4.69 57.09
CA PRO A 274 0.78 -5.96 56.50
C PRO A 274 0.12 -7.18 57.17
N THR A 275 -0.44 -7.03 58.38
CA THR A 275 -1.14 -8.14 59.05
C THR A 275 -2.45 -8.53 58.35
N CYS A 276 -3.06 -7.68 57.53
CA CYS A 276 -4.30 -8.04 56.83
C CYS A 276 -4.11 -9.21 55.85
N PHE A 277 -2.94 -9.31 55.21
CA PHE A 277 -2.61 -10.39 54.28
C PHE A 277 -2.52 -11.76 54.97
N THR A 278 -2.26 -11.83 56.28
CA THR A 278 -2.20 -13.12 56.99
C THR A 278 -3.58 -13.78 57.12
N LYS A 279 -4.66 -13.00 57.05
CA LYS A 279 -6.05 -13.50 57.08
C LYS A 279 -6.58 -13.84 55.69
N MET A 280 -6.01 -13.27 54.63
CA MET A 280 -6.43 -13.45 53.22
C MET A 280 -5.82 -14.72 52.61
N THR A 281 -6.16 -15.89 53.17
CA THR A 281 -5.56 -17.17 52.75
C THR A 281 -6.10 -17.71 51.44
N LYS A 282 -7.26 -17.24 50.98
CA LYS A 282 -7.92 -17.62 49.71
C LYS A 282 -7.64 -16.68 48.54
N LEU A 283 -6.69 -15.76 48.71
CA LEU A 283 -6.38 -14.74 47.71
C LEU A 283 -5.78 -15.39 46.45
N LYS A 284 -6.42 -15.16 45.30
CA LYS A 284 -6.09 -15.71 43.98
C LYS A 284 -5.53 -14.66 43.03
N PHE A 285 -6.04 -13.42 43.10
CA PHE A 285 -5.66 -12.34 42.21
C PHE A 285 -5.37 -11.07 42.98
N VAL A 286 -4.24 -10.43 42.67
CA VAL A 286 -3.83 -9.19 43.31
C VAL A 286 -3.34 -8.21 42.27
N ARG A 287 -3.91 -7.01 42.26
CA ARG A 287 -3.41 -5.82 41.60
C ARG A 287 -3.37 -4.69 42.61
N ILE A 288 -2.17 -4.25 42.94
CA ILE A 288 -1.91 -3.13 43.85
C ILE A 288 -0.75 -2.28 43.33
N SER A 289 -0.73 -1.01 43.71
CA SER A 289 0.31 -0.05 43.28
C SER A 289 0.82 0.78 44.45
N ASN A 290 2.14 0.95 44.55
CA ASN A 290 2.81 1.83 45.52
C ASN A 290 2.44 1.60 47.00
N VAL A 291 2.09 0.37 47.37
CA VAL A 291 1.83 0.00 48.77
C VAL A 291 3.16 -0.25 49.49
N HIS A 292 3.42 0.51 50.55
CA HIS A 292 4.62 0.37 51.37
C HIS A 292 4.33 -0.39 52.66
N PHE A 293 5.06 -1.48 52.91
CA PHE A 293 4.99 -2.24 54.15
C PHE A 293 6.16 -1.90 55.09
N PRO A 294 6.00 -0.97 56.05
CA PRO A 294 7.08 -0.58 56.97
C PRO A 294 7.53 -1.74 57.87
N LYS A 295 6.60 -2.65 58.23
CA LYS A 295 6.92 -3.96 58.83
C LYS A 295 6.97 -5.01 57.72
N ARG A 296 7.99 -5.89 57.71
CA ARG A 296 8.13 -6.94 56.68
C ARG A 296 6.84 -7.74 56.53
N LEU A 297 6.36 -7.92 55.29
CA LEU A 297 5.24 -8.81 54.97
C LEU A 297 5.59 -10.25 55.41
N LYS A 298 4.76 -10.84 56.28
CA LYS A 298 5.00 -12.18 56.84
C LYS A 298 4.44 -13.31 55.97
N TYR A 299 3.32 -13.06 55.30
CA TYR A 299 2.59 -14.05 54.51
C TYR A 299 2.00 -13.40 53.27
N LEU A 300 1.97 -14.17 52.18
CA LEU A 300 1.23 -13.91 50.97
C LEU A 300 0.65 -15.24 50.51
N SER A 301 -0.57 -15.25 49.98
CA SER A 301 -1.29 -16.48 49.62
C SER A 301 -0.51 -17.34 48.63
N ASN A 302 -0.42 -18.65 48.90
CA ASN A 302 0.14 -19.64 47.97
C ASN A 302 -0.87 -20.08 46.89
N ASP A 303 -2.13 -19.65 47.00
CA ASP A 303 -3.19 -19.89 46.00
C ASP A 303 -3.26 -18.78 44.94
N LEU A 304 -2.20 -17.95 44.79
CA LEU A 304 -2.16 -16.91 43.77
C LEU A 304 -2.03 -17.48 42.35
N ARG A 305 -2.83 -16.91 41.43
CA ARG A 305 -2.79 -17.13 39.97
C ARG A 305 -2.10 -15.98 39.26
N ILE A 306 -2.39 -14.74 39.65
CA ILE A 306 -1.75 -13.53 39.11
C ILE A 306 -1.42 -12.59 40.26
N LEU A 307 -0.19 -12.09 40.28
CA LEU A 307 0.26 -11.03 41.17
C LEU A 307 0.78 -9.85 40.34
N GLU A 308 0.02 -8.77 40.35
CA GLU A 308 0.41 -7.45 39.84
C GLU A 308 0.69 -6.51 41.03
N TRP A 309 1.94 -6.08 41.17
CA TRP A 309 2.36 -5.20 42.25
C TRP A 309 3.35 -4.15 41.77
N TYR A 310 2.82 -3.07 41.22
CA TYR A 310 3.58 -1.94 40.71
C TYR A 310 4.21 -1.15 41.86
N GLY A 311 5.52 -0.88 41.79
CA GLY A 311 6.23 -0.16 42.85
C GLY A 311 6.41 -0.97 44.14
N CYS A 312 6.41 -2.31 44.08
CA CYS A 312 6.53 -3.16 45.26
C CYS A 312 7.77 -2.82 46.11
N SER A 313 7.58 -2.48 47.38
CA SER A 313 8.65 -2.08 48.31
C SER A 313 9.43 -3.24 48.95
N LEU A 314 9.04 -4.49 48.69
CA LEU A 314 9.70 -5.66 49.25
C LEU A 314 11.11 -5.82 48.71
N LYS A 315 12.06 -6.15 49.60
CA LYS A 315 13.44 -6.51 49.20
C LYS A 315 13.55 -7.96 48.74
N SER A 316 12.67 -8.83 49.23
CA SER A 316 12.48 -10.24 48.85
C SER A 316 11.10 -10.72 49.32
N PHE A 317 10.54 -11.75 48.70
CA PHE A 317 9.30 -12.37 49.17
C PHE A 317 9.42 -13.03 50.56
N PRO A 318 8.28 -13.25 51.26
CA PRO A 318 8.24 -14.01 52.50
C PRO A 318 8.77 -15.44 52.32
N SER A 319 9.39 -16.02 53.35
CA SER A 319 9.98 -17.37 53.27
C SER A 319 8.97 -18.48 53.00
N MET A 320 7.72 -18.31 53.44
CA MET A 320 6.61 -19.27 53.26
C MET A 320 5.94 -19.18 51.88
N PHE A 321 6.35 -18.23 51.03
CA PHE A 321 5.75 -18.02 49.73
C PHE A 321 6.22 -19.07 48.71
N GLU A 322 5.29 -19.91 48.26
CA GLU A 322 5.46 -21.01 47.31
C GLU A 322 4.22 -21.15 46.40
N PRO A 323 4.00 -20.19 45.47
CA PRO A 323 2.77 -20.11 44.71
C PRO A 323 2.76 -21.09 43.51
N LYS A 324 2.49 -22.38 43.74
CA LYS A 324 2.56 -23.43 42.70
C LYS A 324 1.62 -23.21 41.51
N HIS A 325 0.53 -22.46 41.71
CA HIS A 325 -0.51 -22.23 40.72
C HIS A 325 -0.39 -20.89 39.99
N ILE A 326 0.71 -20.16 40.18
CA ILE A 326 0.89 -18.84 39.59
C ILE A 326 1.16 -18.94 38.08
N TYR A 327 0.51 -18.06 37.33
CA TYR A 327 0.66 -17.90 35.89
C TYR A 327 1.42 -16.62 35.54
N GLU A 328 1.21 -15.53 36.28
CA GLU A 328 1.82 -14.23 35.98
C GLU A 328 2.32 -13.49 37.22
N LEU A 329 3.50 -12.88 37.08
CA LEU A 329 4.17 -12.06 38.07
C LEU A 329 4.55 -10.71 37.44
N GLU A 330 3.77 -9.67 37.69
CA GLU A 330 3.98 -8.32 37.13
C GLU A 330 4.32 -7.34 38.27
N MET A 331 5.60 -7.07 38.49
CA MET A 331 6.09 -6.26 39.62
C MET A 331 7.05 -5.17 39.17
N CYS A 332 6.62 -4.37 38.19
CA CYS A 332 7.41 -3.28 37.65
C CYS A 332 7.78 -2.26 38.74
N SER A 333 8.93 -1.60 38.59
CA SER A 333 9.48 -0.59 39.51
C SER A 333 9.69 -1.09 40.95
N SER A 334 9.86 -2.40 41.13
CA SER A 334 10.01 -3.01 42.47
C SER A 334 11.42 -2.82 43.08
N GLN A 335 11.48 -2.81 44.41
CA GLN A 335 12.70 -2.71 45.23
C GLN A 335 13.38 -4.07 45.49
N LEU A 336 12.89 -5.14 44.86
CA LEU A 336 13.43 -6.51 44.98
C LEU A 336 14.90 -6.56 44.59
N LYS A 337 15.72 -7.26 45.40
CA LYS A 337 17.13 -7.55 45.06
C LYS A 337 17.30 -8.83 44.23
N THR A 338 16.38 -9.77 44.44
CA THR A 338 16.24 -11.05 43.74
C THR A 338 14.78 -11.49 43.87
N LEU A 339 14.27 -12.29 42.92
CA LEU A 339 12.87 -12.71 42.92
C LEU A 339 12.59 -13.69 44.06
N TRP A 340 13.30 -14.82 44.11
CA TRP A 340 13.30 -15.76 45.23
C TRP A 340 14.71 -16.24 45.57
N LYS A 341 14.91 -16.61 46.83
CA LYS A 341 16.19 -17.13 47.34
C LYS A 341 16.28 -18.65 47.32
N LYS A 342 15.14 -19.33 47.40
CA LYS A 342 15.02 -20.79 47.34
C LYS A 342 14.51 -21.19 45.97
N ASP A 343 14.83 -22.40 45.54
CA ASP A 343 14.32 -22.93 44.28
C ASP A 343 12.82 -23.21 44.41
N LEU A 344 12.04 -22.63 43.48
CA LEU A 344 10.60 -22.79 43.44
C LEU A 344 10.21 -23.64 42.24
N VAL A 345 9.18 -24.47 42.41
CA VAL A 345 8.58 -25.25 41.32
C VAL A 345 7.34 -24.51 40.84
N LEU A 346 7.42 -23.87 39.67
CA LEU A 346 6.39 -22.98 39.13
C LEU A 346 5.97 -23.44 37.72
N PRO A 347 5.28 -24.59 37.62
CA PRO A 347 5.02 -25.24 36.33
C PRO A 347 4.04 -24.44 35.45
N ASN A 348 3.21 -23.58 36.04
CA ASN A 348 2.20 -22.80 35.32
C ASN A 348 2.67 -21.40 34.93
N LEU A 349 3.86 -20.98 35.37
CA LEU A 349 4.31 -19.60 35.19
C LEU A 349 4.58 -19.30 33.71
N ARG A 350 3.88 -18.29 33.18
CA ARG A 350 3.92 -17.83 31.78
C ARG A 350 4.53 -16.44 31.60
N SER A 351 4.33 -15.54 32.55
CA SER A 351 4.87 -14.17 32.47
C SER A 351 5.59 -13.76 33.75
N ILE A 352 6.78 -13.19 33.59
CA ILE A 352 7.49 -12.42 34.62
C ILE A 352 7.81 -11.04 34.05
N ASN A 353 7.43 -9.99 34.76
CA ASN A 353 7.80 -8.62 34.47
C ASN A 353 8.31 -7.94 35.73
N LEU A 354 9.60 -7.59 35.72
CA LEU A 354 10.29 -6.87 36.78
C LEU A 354 10.90 -5.59 36.21
N SER A 355 10.31 -5.03 35.15
CA SER A 355 10.85 -3.85 34.50
C SER A 355 11.02 -2.70 35.50
N PHE A 356 12.06 -1.89 35.33
CA PHE A 356 12.47 -0.78 36.17
C PHE A 356 12.77 -1.14 37.63
N SER A 357 12.94 -2.43 37.96
CA SER A 357 13.44 -2.87 39.27
C SER A 357 14.95 -2.61 39.43
N LYS A 358 15.30 -1.35 39.75
CA LYS A 358 16.69 -0.87 39.83
C LYS A 358 17.56 -1.63 40.83
N ASN A 359 16.99 -2.24 41.88
CA ASN A 359 17.74 -3.00 42.89
C ASN A 359 18.02 -4.45 42.50
N LEU A 360 17.43 -4.93 41.41
CA LEU A 360 17.56 -6.31 40.97
C LEU A 360 18.99 -6.58 40.49
N THR A 361 19.70 -7.48 41.17
CA THR A 361 21.11 -7.76 40.87
C THR A 361 21.32 -9.07 40.12
N LYS A 362 20.38 -10.02 40.29
CA LYS A 362 20.40 -11.36 39.69
C LYS A 362 18.98 -11.92 39.52
N ILE A 363 18.83 -12.74 38.49
CA ILE A 363 17.66 -13.60 38.27
C ILE A 363 17.95 -15.00 38.81
N PRO A 364 17.00 -15.66 39.51
CA PRO A 364 17.17 -17.02 40.00
C PRO A 364 17.16 -18.06 38.86
N ASP A 365 17.36 -19.34 39.19
CA ASP A 365 17.12 -20.41 38.23
C ASP A 365 15.63 -20.45 37.84
N LEU A 366 15.37 -20.58 36.54
CA LEU A 366 14.04 -20.65 35.92
C LEU A 366 13.80 -21.98 35.21
N THR A 367 14.65 -23.00 35.42
CA THR A 367 14.52 -24.31 34.77
C THR A 367 13.16 -24.97 35.05
N SER A 368 12.60 -24.78 36.24
CA SER A 368 11.26 -25.28 36.63
C SER A 368 10.09 -24.52 36.01
N ALA A 369 10.32 -23.32 35.45
CA ALA A 369 9.33 -22.50 34.77
C ALA A 369 9.40 -22.71 33.24
N SER A 370 9.32 -23.96 32.80
CA SER A 370 9.46 -24.34 31.38
C SER A 370 8.34 -23.81 30.46
N ASN A 371 7.23 -23.37 31.05
CA ASN A 371 6.09 -22.76 30.36
C ASN A 371 6.18 -21.23 30.26
N LEU A 372 7.30 -20.63 30.67
CA LEU A 372 7.51 -19.20 30.60
C LEU A 372 7.53 -18.71 29.15
N VAL A 373 6.63 -17.79 28.83
CA VAL A 373 6.44 -17.17 27.51
C VAL A 373 7.04 -15.77 27.47
N LYS A 374 6.97 -15.01 28.58
CA LYS A 374 7.42 -13.62 28.65
C LYS A 374 8.33 -13.39 29.85
N LEU A 375 9.49 -12.78 29.61
CA LEU A 375 10.40 -12.28 30.64
C LEU A 375 10.78 -10.83 30.32
N ASN A 376 10.25 -9.88 31.08
CA ASN A 376 10.57 -8.47 30.97
C ASN A 376 11.38 -7.97 32.17
N LEU A 377 12.60 -7.53 31.90
CA LEU A 377 13.60 -7.01 32.84
C LEU A 377 14.12 -5.64 32.39
N GLU A 378 13.39 -4.94 31.53
CA GLU A 378 13.74 -3.59 31.05
C GLU A 378 14.10 -2.67 32.20
N GLY A 379 15.12 -1.82 32.08
CA GLY A 379 15.48 -0.83 33.10
C GLY A 379 15.99 -1.40 34.42
N CYS A 380 16.25 -2.71 34.54
CA CYS A 380 16.94 -3.31 35.69
C CYS A 380 18.44 -2.94 35.67
N THR A 381 18.77 -1.71 36.04
CA THR A 381 20.12 -1.13 35.84
C THR A 381 21.23 -1.80 36.64
N ASN A 382 20.95 -2.42 37.78
CA ASN A 382 21.94 -3.16 38.59
C ASN A 382 22.06 -4.66 38.23
N LEU A 383 21.30 -5.13 37.23
CA LEU A 383 21.41 -6.52 36.78
C LEU A 383 22.77 -6.73 36.11
N THR A 384 23.61 -7.60 36.67
CA THR A 384 25.00 -7.79 36.18
C THR A 384 25.15 -8.96 35.22
N ARG A 385 24.35 -10.01 35.41
CA ARG A 385 24.34 -11.23 34.60
C ARG A 385 22.95 -11.86 34.60
N LEU A 386 22.61 -12.50 33.49
CA LEU A 386 21.44 -13.37 33.38
C LEU A 386 21.81 -14.79 33.85
N HIS A 387 20.85 -15.53 34.44
CA HIS A 387 21.07 -16.93 34.77
C HIS A 387 21.10 -17.78 33.50
N ALA A 388 21.97 -18.79 33.44
CA ALA A 388 22.19 -19.60 32.25
C ALA A 388 20.96 -20.41 31.81
N SER A 389 20.00 -20.67 32.72
CA SER A 389 18.74 -21.37 32.40
C SER A 389 17.85 -20.58 31.45
N VAL A 390 17.89 -19.24 31.48
CA VAL A 390 16.97 -18.39 30.69
C VAL A 390 17.14 -18.63 29.20
N LEU A 391 18.39 -18.82 28.74
CA LEU A 391 18.73 -19.05 27.34
C LEU A 391 18.38 -20.45 26.82
N LEU A 392 17.80 -21.31 27.66
CA LEU A 392 17.34 -22.67 27.32
C LEU A 392 15.80 -22.80 27.35
N LEU A 393 15.07 -21.72 27.63
CA LEU A 393 13.62 -21.74 27.73
C LEU A 393 13.00 -21.78 26.32
N LYS A 394 12.66 -22.99 25.86
CA LYS A 394 12.17 -23.23 24.50
C LYS A 394 10.85 -22.52 24.16
N ARG A 395 9.98 -22.29 25.15
CA ARG A 395 8.66 -21.65 25.01
C ARG A 395 8.69 -20.12 25.18
N LEU A 396 9.84 -19.54 25.51
CA LEU A 396 9.97 -18.11 25.74
C LEU A 396 9.87 -17.37 24.40
N ARG A 397 8.85 -16.53 24.24
CA ARG A 397 8.60 -15.71 23.05
C ARG A 397 9.17 -14.30 23.16
N TYR A 398 9.19 -13.74 24.37
CA TYR A 398 9.58 -12.35 24.60
C TYR A 398 10.62 -12.24 25.72
N LEU A 399 11.82 -11.76 25.38
CA LEU A 399 12.88 -11.43 26.34
C LEU A 399 13.29 -9.96 26.20
N ASN A 400 12.96 -9.16 27.21
CA ASN A 400 13.32 -7.74 27.25
C ASN A 400 14.29 -7.45 28.39
N LEU A 401 15.47 -6.94 28.04
CA LEU A 401 16.57 -6.53 28.90
C LEU A 401 17.00 -5.09 28.58
N LYS A 402 16.17 -4.33 27.83
CA LYS A 402 16.47 -2.96 27.41
C LYS A 402 16.85 -2.10 28.62
N GLY A 403 17.90 -1.29 28.52
CA GLY A 403 18.33 -0.39 29.59
C GLY A 403 18.95 -1.09 30.81
N CYS A 404 19.29 -2.38 30.75
CA CYS A 404 20.09 -3.05 31.77
C CYS A 404 21.58 -2.62 31.69
N THR A 405 21.87 -1.39 32.13
CA THR A 405 23.18 -0.73 31.93
C THR A 405 24.38 -1.42 32.60
N CYS A 406 24.17 -2.25 33.64
CA CYS A 406 25.25 -3.04 34.26
C CYS A 406 25.40 -4.46 33.70
N LEU A 407 24.57 -4.87 32.74
CA LEU A 407 24.59 -6.24 32.21
C LEU A 407 25.87 -6.48 31.42
N LYS A 408 26.68 -7.44 31.88
CA LYS A 408 27.97 -7.79 31.25
C LYS A 408 27.89 -9.04 30.38
N SER A 409 26.99 -9.97 30.69
CA SER A 409 26.87 -11.25 29.99
C SER A 409 25.48 -11.86 30.12
N LEU A 410 25.07 -12.64 29.11
CA LEU A 410 23.81 -13.40 29.11
C LEU A 410 23.96 -14.83 29.69
N GLY A 411 25.14 -15.20 30.19
CA GLY A 411 25.35 -16.43 30.96
C GLY A 411 25.68 -17.71 30.15
N ARG A 412 25.55 -17.72 28.82
CA ARG A 412 26.01 -18.82 27.93
C ARG A 412 26.68 -18.29 26.66
N ARG A 413 27.34 -19.20 25.93
CA ARG A 413 27.92 -18.95 24.60
C ARG A 413 26.95 -19.22 23.44
N SER A 414 25.89 -19.99 23.67
CA SER A 414 24.83 -20.26 22.70
C SER A 414 23.45 -20.08 23.32
N MET A 415 22.45 -19.84 22.47
CA MET A 415 21.04 -19.62 22.83
C MET A 415 20.15 -20.61 22.09
N GLU A 416 19.29 -21.31 22.82
CA GLU A 416 18.42 -22.39 22.28
C GLU A 416 16.95 -22.11 22.64
N MET A 417 16.41 -21.02 22.10
CA MET A 417 15.03 -20.58 22.36
C MET A 417 14.20 -20.68 21.08
N GLU A 418 13.54 -21.83 20.88
CA GLU A 418 12.84 -22.19 19.64
C GLU A 418 11.67 -21.25 19.30
N ASP A 419 10.91 -20.83 20.32
CA ASP A 419 9.74 -19.95 20.16
C ASP A 419 10.05 -18.45 20.29
N LEU A 420 11.31 -18.03 20.44
CA LEU A 420 11.63 -16.62 20.69
C LEU A 420 11.24 -15.75 19.49
N GLU A 421 10.38 -14.76 19.71
CA GLU A 421 9.87 -13.79 18.72
C GLU A 421 10.57 -12.43 18.86
N ALA A 422 10.92 -12.02 20.09
CA ALA A 422 11.57 -10.73 20.37
C ALA A 422 12.68 -10.83 21.41
N LEU A 423 13.87 -10.32 21.04
CA LEU A 423 15.02 -10.14 21.92
C LEU A 423 15.42 -8.66 21.97
N LEU A 424 15.15 -8.00 23.10
CA LEU A 424 15.41 -6.57 23.30
C LEU A 424 16.58 -6.37 24.28
N LEU A 425 17.72 -5.90 23.78
CA LEU A 425 18.96 -5.64 24.53
C LEU A 425 19.40 -4.16 24.44
N SER A 426 18.59 -3.30 23.82
CA SER A 426 18.86 -1.88 23.60
C SER A 426 19.36 -1.18 24.86
N GLY A 427 20.43 -0.38 24.79
CA GLY A 427 20.96 0.38 25.93
C GLY A 427 21.67 -0.45 27.01
N CYS A 428 21.96 -1.75 26.79
CA CYS A 428 22.84 -2.54 27.67
C CYS A 428 24.31 -2.12 27.49
N SER A 429 24.68 -0.97 28.04
CA SER A 429 25.94 -0.27 27.77
C SER A 429 27.23 -0.97 28.23
N LYS A 430 27.15 -2.08 28.97
CA LYS A 430 28.30 -2.93 29.36
C LYS A 430 28.32 -4.31 28.68
N LEU A 431 27.35 -4.60 27.81
CA LEU A 431 27.26 -5.88 27.11
C LEU A 431 28.19 -5.87 25.89
N GLU A 432 29.22 -6.71 25.90
CA GLU A 432 30.26 -6.74 24.85
C GLU A 432 30.06 -7.84 23.79
N TYR A 433 29.28 -8.86 24.09
CA TYR A 433 29.06 -10.01 23.23
C TYR A 433 27.63 -10.52 23.37
N ILE A 434 27.07 -10.97 22.25
CA ILE A 434 25.82 -11.74 22.19
C ILE A 434 26.15 -13.21 21.88
N PRO A 435 25.49 -14.19 22.52
CA PRO A 435 25.68 -15.62 22.23
C PRO A 435 25.36 -15.98 20.77
N GLU A 436 25.94 -17.07 20.28
CA GLU A 436 25.56 -17.64 18.98
C GLU A 436 24.10 -18.14 19.01
N PHE A 437 23.36 -17.87 17.93
CA PHE A 437 21.98 -18.34 17.79
C PHE A 437 21.94 -19.83 17.44
N GLY A 438 21.06 -20.57 18.12
CA GLY A 438 20.81 -21.98 17.81
C GLY A 438 20.15 -22.16 16.45
N LYS A 439 20.37 -23.32 15.82
CA LYS A 439 19.89 -23.62 14.45
C LYS A 439 18.36 -23.53 14.26
N ASN A 440 17.59 -23.66 15.34
CA ASN A 440 16.12 -23.74 15.31
C ASN A 440 15.41 -22.46 15.76
N MET A 441 16.10 -21.32 15.90
CA MET A 441 15.50 -20.04 16.30
C MET A 441 14.74 -19.34 15.15
N LYS A 442 13.82 -20.08 14.52
CA LYS A 442 13.17 -19.66 13.27
C LYS A 442 12.19 -18.51 13.45
N ARG A 443 11.59 -18.38 14.65
CA ARG A 443 10.50 -17.43 14.96
C ARG A 443 10.95 -16.03 15.36
N LEU A 444 12.26 -15.77 15.50
CA LEU A 444 12.74 -14.47 15.96
C LEU A 444 12.44 -13.41 14.90
N GLU A 445 11.53 -12.50 15.21
CA GLU A 445 11.12 -11.40 14.31
C GLU A 445 11.85 -10.09 14.64
N HIS A 446 12.17 -9.88 15.91
CA HIS A 446 12.69 -8.61 16.44
C HIS A 446 13.98 -8.79 17.24
N LEU A 447 15.08 -8.20 16.74
CA LEU A 447 16.38 -8.19 17.42
C LEU A 447 16.88 -6.75 17.57
N TYR A 448 16.89 -6.24 18.80
CA TYR A 448 17.36 -4.90 19.11
C TYR A 448 18.56 -4.97 20.06
N VAL A 449 19.72 -4.52 19.60
CA VAL A 449 20.99 -4.52 20.33
C VAL A 449 21.68 -3.15 20.30
N ASP A 450 20.94 -2.10 19.95
CA ASP A 450 21.40 -0.72 19.86
C ASP A 450 21.90 -0.18 21.21
N GLY A 451 22.83 0.78 21.19
CA GLY A 451 23.38 1.38 22.41
C GLY A 451 24.15 0.41 23.32
N THR A 452 24.58 -0.75 22.81
CA THR A 452 25.42 -1.72 23.52
C THR A 452 26.90 -1.60 23.15
N ARG A 453 27.78 -2.34 23.85
CA ARG A 453 29.22 -2.42 23.52
C ARG A 453 29.56 -3.63 22.64
N ILE A 454 28.56 -4.20 21.95
CA ILE A 454 28.74 -5.41 21.16
C ILE A 454 29.77 -5.15 20.05
N LYS A 455 30.79 -6.00 19.99
CA LYS A 455 31.90 -5.87 19.03
C LYS A 455 31.65 -6.61 17.71
N LYS A 456 30.85 -7.67 17.75
CA LYS A 456 30.49 -8.52 16.61
C LYS A 456 29.09 -9.09 16.80
N LEU A 457 28.31 -9.13 15.72
CA LEU A 457 27.09 -9.93 15.65
C LEU A 457 27.45 -11.41 15.38
N PRO A 458 26.59 -12.37 15.73
CA PRO A 458 26.82 -13.79 15.45
C PRO A 458 26.90 -14.07 13.95
N GLU A 459 27.78 -15.00 13.53
CA GLU A 459 27.91 -15.38 12.11
C GLU A 459 26.76 -16.28 11.64
N ASN A 460 26.13 -17.03 12.55
CA ASN A 460 25.05 -17.96 12.22
C ASN A 460 23.67 -17.26 12.21
N MET A 461 23.44 -16.35 11.27
CA MET A 461 22.13 -15.70 11.08
C MET A 461 21.14 -16.54 10.24
N ASP A 462 21.63 -17.63 9.61
CA ASP A 462 20.85 -18.52 8.74
C ASP A 462 19.58 -19.08 9.39
N GLY A 463 19.62 -19.30 10.71
CA GLY A 463 18.51 -19.87 11.48
C GLY A 463 17.35 -18.90 11.68
N LEU A 464 17.55 -17.59 11.51
CA LEU A 464 16.59 -16.54 11.84
C LEU A 464 15.65 -16.22 10.67
N CYS A 465 14.94 -17.24 10.18
CA CYS A 465 14.14 -17.17 8.96
C CYS A 465 13.04 -16.10 9.00
N ASP A 466 12.48 -15.80 10.18
CA ASP A 466 11.40 -14.84 10.36
C ASP A 466 11.86 -13.44 10.78
N LEU A 467 13.17 -13.15 10.82
CA LEU A 467 13.67 -11.86 11.29
C LEU A 467 13.21 -10.71 10.37
N ARG A 468 12.50 -9.75 10.96
CA ARG A 468 11.96 -8.57 10.27
C ARG A 468 12.71 -7.30 10.66
N ASN A 469 13.10 -7.17 11.92
CA ASN A 469 13.71 -5.95 12.44
C ASN A 469 15.04 -6.27 13.11
N LEU A 470 16.11 -5.64 12.64
CA LEU A 470 17.44 -5.68 13.26
C LEU A 470 17.95 -4.26 13.50
N ASP A 471 18.14 -3.91 14.76
CA ASP A 471 18.77 -2.65 15.16
C ASP A 471 20.04 -2.93 15.96
N ALA A 472 21.20 -2.58 15.41
CA ALA A 472 22.51 -2.69 16.03
C ALA A 472 23.21 -1.33 16.13
N SER A 473 22.43 -0.26 16.21
CA SER A 473 22.90 1.12 16.17
C SER A 473 23.71 1.52 17.39
N GLY A 474 24.73 2.35 17.21
CA GLY A 474 25.60 2.82 18.29
C GLY A 474 26.40 1.70 18.97
N THR A 475 26.61 0.57 18.29
CA THR A 475 27.45 -0.53 18.76
C THR A 475 28.90 -0.40 18.25
N PHE A 476 29.78 -1.32 18.67
CA PHE A 476 31.18 -1.38 18.23
C PHE A 476 31.37 -2.40 17.09
N VAL A 477 30.28 -2.78 16.43
CA VAL A 477 30.29 -3.67 15.27
C VAL A 477 31.07 -2.99 14.14
N LYS A 478 32.08 -3.68 13.62
CA LYS A 478 32.92 -3.22 12.50
C LYS A 478 32.51 -3.82 11.16
N GLU A 479 31.91 -5.00 11.19
CA GLU A 479 31.52 -5.78 10.01
C GLU A 479 30.18 -6.46 10.31
N LEU A 480 29.30 -6.52 9.31
CA LEU A 480 28.07 -7.30 9.38
C LEU A 480 28.37 -8.76 9.02
N PRO A 481 27.67 -9.73 9.64
CA PRO A 481 27.94 -11.14 9.43
C PRO A 481 27.66 -11.52 7.98
N SER A 482 28.48 -12.41 7.44
CA SER A 482 28.41 -12.79 6.03
C SER A 482 27.04 -13.37 5.64
N SER A 483 26.32 -13.98 6.58
CA SER A 483 25.00 -14.58 6.40
C SER A 483 23.83 -13.59 6.40
N ILE A 484 24.05 -12.29 6.67
CA ILE A 484 22.95 -11.30 6.79
C ILE A 484 22.07 -11.21 5.54
N TYR A 485 22.65 -11.44 4.35
CA TYR A 485 21.93 -11.42 3.07
C TYR A 485 20.87 -12.53 2.96
N ARG A 486 20.93 -13.56 3.82
CA ARG A 486 19.98 -14.68 3.82
C ARG A 486 18.68 -14.37 4.56
N LEU A 487 18.60 -13.23 5.25
CA LEU A 487 17.42 -12.76 5.98
C LEU A 487 16.36 -12.18 5.02
N LYS A 488 15.71 -13.04 4.24
CA LYS A 488 14.77 -12.65 3.17
C LYS A 488 13.55 -11.86 3.65
N LYS A 489 13.18 -11.97 4.93
CA LYS A 489 12.03 -11.26 5.54
C LYS A 489 12.43 -9.97 6.25
N LEU A 490 13.72 -9.60 6.25
CA LEU A 490 14.20 -8.38 6.91
C LEU A 490 13.59 -7.15 6.25
N ARG A 491 12.93 -6.32 7.05
CA ARG A 491 12.25 -5.08 6.66
C ARG A 491 12.99 -3.84 7.18
N LEU A 492 13.60 -3.93 8.35
CA LEU A 492 14.33 -2.84 8.99
C LEU A 492 15.74 -3.30 9.34
N LEU A 493 16.73 -2.54 8.88
CA LEU A 493 18.14 -2.70 9.24
C LEU A 493 18.73 -1.35 9.66
N HIS A 494 18.94 -1.18 10.96
CA HIS A 494 19.60 0.01 11.51
C HIS A 494 20.96 -0.37 12.09
N VAL A 495 22.00 0.30 11.61
CA VAL A 495 23.38 0.11 12.09
C VAL A 495 24.07 1.47 12.23
N ASN A 496 23.31 2.54 12.45
CA ASN A 496 23.88 3.87 12.48
C ASN A 496 24.85 4.05 13.64
N ARG A 497 25.83 4.96 13.47
CA ARG A 497 26.93 5.16 14.42
C ARG A 497 27.81 3.92 14.66
N CYS A 498 27.76 2.91 13.78
CA CYS A 498 28.72 1.81 13.75
C CYS A 498 29.92 2.19 12.88
N ARG A 499 31.16 2.03 13.37
CA ARG A 499 32.38 2.33 12.58
C ARG A 499 32.69 1.21 11.59
N LEU A 500 31.83 1.03 10.60
CA LEU A 500 31.89 -0.07 9.65
C LEU A 500 33.14 0.05 8.77
N THR A 501 33.92 -1.02 8.69
CA THR A 501 35.07 -1.11 7.78
C THR A 501 34.63 -1.81 6.50
N PHE A 502 34.38 -1.05 5.43
CA PHE A 502 34.02 -1.61 4.13
C PHE A 502 35.25 -2.24 3.47
N LYS A 503 35.46 -3.54 3.73
CA LYS A 503 36.22 -4.40 2.82
C LYS A 503 35.29 -4.91 1.74
N THR A 504 35.72 -4.82 0.49
CA THR A 504 35.01 -5.16 -0.73
C THR A 504 34.35 -6.56 -0.66
N GLY A 505 33.02 -6.58 -0.66
CA GLY A 505 32.17 -7.79 -0.61
C GLY A 505 30.75 -7.40 -0.19
N CYS A 506 29.95 -6.84 -1.10
CA CYS A 506 28.70 -6.12 -0.83
C CYS A 506 27.63 -7.00 -0.14
N PHE A 507 27.37 -6.78 1.16
CA PHE A 507 26.25 -7.42 1.88
C PHE A 507 24.88 -6.91 1.39
N LEU A 508 24.87 -5.73 0.76
CA LEU A 508 23.71 -5.15 0.08
C LEU A 508 23.62 -5.78 -1.32
N ASN A 509 22.87 -6.87 -1.41
CA ASN A 509 22.59 -7.59 -2.65
C ASN A 509 21.07 -7.70 -2.85
N SER A 510 20.65 -8.22 -4.00
CA SER A 510 19.24 -8.40 -4.35
C SER A 510 18.48 -9.38 -3.46
N THR A 511 19.13 -10.10 -2.53
CA THR A 511 18.45 -11.09 -1.69
C THR A 511 17.79 -10.49 -0.45
N LEU A 512 18.12 -9.23 -0.09
CA LEU A 512 17.39 -8.43 0.90
C LEU A 512 16.16 -7.75 0.29
N SER A 513 15.38 -8.50 -0.51
CA SER A 513 14.29 -7.97 -1.33
C SER A 513 13.08 -7.47 -0.55
N SER A 514 13.01 -7.70 0.77
CA SER A 514 11.92 -7.23 1.63
C SER A 514 12.27 -5.98 2.44
N LEU A 515 13.51 -5.47 2.32
CA LEU A 515 14.01 -4.36 3.13
C LEU A 515 13.29 -3.06 2.76
N LYS A 516 12.71 -2.40 3.77
CA LYS A 516 11.96 -1.15 3.66
C LYS A 516 12.69 0.03 4.29
N GLU A 517 13.44 -0.20 5.36
CA GLU A 517 14.14 0.85 6.10
C GLU A 517 15.61 0.46 6.29
N LEU A 518 16.50 1.36 5.88
CA LEU A 518 17.94 1.20 6.00
C LEU A 518 18.56 2.48 6.58
N ASP A 519 19.11 2.39 7.79
CA ASP A 519 19.84 3.49 8.44
C ASP A 519 21.32 3.13 8.55
N LEU A 520 22.13 3.82 7.76
CA LEU A 520 23.59 3.76 7.70
C LEU A 520 24.21 5.11 8.11
N SER A 521 23.49 5.95 8.85
CA SER A 521 23.98 7.26 9.25
C SER A 521 25.19 7.15 10.19
N ASN A 522 26.12 8.10 10.11
CA ASN A 522 27.32 8.19 10.94
C ASN A 522 28.18 6.90 10.94
N CYS A 523 28.20 6.18 9.82
CA CYS A 523 28.94 4.92 9.68
C CYS A 523 30.35 5.09 9.12
N ASN A 524 30.81 6.33 8.93
CA ASN A 524 32.10 6.68 8.32
C ASN A 524 32.25 6.13 6.88
N LEU A 525 31.16 6.13 6.11
CA LEU A 525 31.15 5.70 4.71
C LEU A 525 31.93 6.69 3.85
N SER A 526 32.94 6.22 3.13
CA SER A 526 33.63 7.00 2.08
C SER A 526 33.02 6.81 0.69
N VAL A 527 32.35 5.68 0.47
CA VAL A 527 31.65 5.31 -0.78
C VAL A 527 30.37 4.58 -0.40
N VAL A 528 29.26 4.92 -1.05
CA VAL A 528 28.00 4.17 -0.96
C VAL A 528 28.01 3.13 -2.08
N PRO A 529 27.86 1.83 -1.80
CA PRO A 529 27.98 0.78 -2.82
C PRO A 529 26.77 0.75 -3.77
N ASP A 530 27.01 0.40 -5.04
CA ASP A 530 25.97 0.32 -6.09
C ASP A 530 24.83 -0.64 -5.74
N GLY A 531 25.11 -1.67 -4.92
CA GLY A 531 24.13 -2.65 -4.44
C GLY A 531 22.95 -2.05 -3.67
N VAL A 532 23.06 -0.82 -3.15
CA VAL A 532 21.93 -0.09 -2.55
C VAL A 532 20.76 0.01 -3.55
N GLY A 533 21.03 0.25 -4.84
CA GLY A 533 20.01 0.35 -5.88
C GLY A 533 19.26 -0.95 -6.18
N LEU A 534 19.72 -2.10 -5.66
CA LEU A 534 19.04 -3.39 -5.81
C LEU A 534 17.94 -3.63 -4.78
N LEU A 535 17.79 -2.76 -3.78
CA LEU A 535 16.81 -2.86 -2.70
C LEU A 535 15.45 -2.27 -3.13
N CYS A 536 14.80 -2.90 -4.10
CA CYS A 536 13.60 -2.36 -4.76
C CYS A 536 12.38 -2.09 -3.85
N GLN A 537 12.36 -2.61 -2.61
CA GLN A 537 11.29 -2.35 -1.64
C GLN A 537 11.62 -1.24 -0.63
N LEU A 538 12.80 -0.61 -0.76
CA LEU A 538 13.27 0.40 0.20
C LEU A 538 12.40 1.66 0.13
N ILE A 539 11.88 2.07 1.29
CA ILE A 539 11.02 3.25 1.50
C ILE A 539 11.83 4.36 2.17
N THR A 540 12.69 4.02 3.12
CA THR A 540 13.48 4.98 3.90
C THR A 540 14.96 4.61 3.83
N LEU A 541 15.79 5.59 3.45
CA LEU A 541 17.25 5.49 3.43
C LEU A 541 17.87 6.67 4.17
N ASP A 542 18.56 6.40 5.28
CA ASP A 542 19.36 7.40 5.99
C ASP A 542 20.85 7.12 5.82
N LEU A 543 21.56 8.10 5.25
CA LEU A 543 23.00 8.10 5.01
C LEU A 543 23.68 9.31 5.65
N SER A 544 23.00 10.00 6.56
CA SER A 544 23.46 11.23 7.21
C SER A 544 24.81 11.07 7.93
N GLY A 545 25.64 12.11 8.01
CA GLY A 545 26.88 12.12 8.80
C GLY A 545 28.00 11.23 8.24
N ASN A 546 27.97 10.96 6.93
CA ASN A 546 28.99 10.20 6.23
C ASN A 546 29.87 11.11 5.33
N GLU A 547 30.97 10.56 4.82
CA GLU A 547 32.06 11.32 4.18
C GLU A 547 32.19 11.04 2.67
N PHE A 548 31.14 10.50 2.03
CA PHE A 548 31.09 10.27 0.59
C PHE A 548 30.90 11.57 -0.20
N VAL A 549 31.39 11.58 -1.45
CA VAL A 549 31.35 12.76 -2.33
C VAL A 549 30.10 12.80 -3.22
N SER A 550 29.58 11.63 -3.58
CA SER A 550 28.39 11.46 -4.41
C SER A 550 27.67 10.16 -4.03
N LEU A 551 26.39 10.06 -4.38
CA LEU A 551 25.63 8.82 -4.34
C LEU A 551 25.77 8.06 -5.67
N PRO A 552 25.74 6.71 -5.67
CA PRO A 552 25.79 5.94 -6.90
C PRO A 552 24.53 6.19 -7.75
N THR A 553 24.67 6.12 -9.07
CA THR A 553 23.55 6.31 -10.01
C THR A 553 22.45 5.27 -9.82
N SER A 554 22.77 4.11 -9.25
CA SER A 554 21.82 3.04 -8.92
C SER A 554 20.77 3.43 -7.87
N VAL A 555 20.97 4.51 -7.08
CA VAL A 555 19.93 5.05 -6.18
C VAL A 555 18.66 5.46 -6.95
N SER A 556 18.80 5.81 -8.24
CA SER A 556 17.69 6.08 -9.15
C SER A 556 16.84 4.84 -9.52
N LEU A 557 17.23 3.64 -9.09
CA LEU A 557 16.47 2.40 -9.28
C LEU A 557 15.52 2.11 -8.11
N LEU A 558 15.61 2.87 -7.01
CA LEU A 558 14.76 2.70 -5.83
C LEU A 558 13.38 3.33 -6.04
N SER A 559 12.52 2.64 -6.81
CA SER A 559 11.20 3.15 -7.20
C SER A 559 10.24 3.39 -6.02
N LYS A 560 10.42 2.70 -4.90
CA LYS A 560 9.58 2.83 -3.69
C LYS A 560 10.12 3.79 -2.64
N LEU A 561 11.28 4.42 -2.89
CA LEU A 561 11.94 5.29 -1.92
C LEU A 561 11.09 6.55 -1.73
N ARG A 562 10.69 6.81 -0.49
CA ARG A 562 9.95 8.01 -0.10
C ARG A 562 10.82 8.96 0.67
N MET A 563 11.72 8.47 1.53
CA MET A 563 12.52 9.30 2.41
C MET A 563 14.02 9.05 2.18
N LEU A 564 14.75 10.13 1.87
CA LEU A 564 16.22 10.13 1.74
C LEU A 564 16.85 11.19 2.64
N CYS A 565 17.57 10.75 3.67
CA CYS A 565 18.28 11.62 4.62
C CYS A 565 19.78 11.61 4.36
N LEU A 566 20.35 12.80 4.11
CA LEU A 566 21.76 13.04 3.78
C LEU A 566 22.36 14.14 4.67
N ASN A 567 21.77 14.40 5.82
CA ASN A 567 22.17 15.49 6.71
C ASN A 567 23.62 15.32 7.16
N ASN A 568 24.35 16.41 7.39
CA ASN A 568 25.76 16.41 7.80
C ASN A 568 26.72 15.66 6.84
N CYS A 569 26.35 15.40 5.58
CA CYS A 569 27.27 14.83 4.59
C CYS A 569 28.19 15.92 4.01
N LYS A 570 29.19 16.33 4.80
CA LYS A 570 30.01 17.53 4.53
C LYS A 570 30.77 17.50 3.21
N ARG A 571 31.04 16.31 2.67
CA ARG A 571 31.79 16.13 1.42
C ARG A 571 30.92 15.96 0.18
N LEU A 572 29.60 15.84 0.34
CA LEU A 572 28.64 15.63 -0.73
C LEU A 572 28.64 16.84 -1.67
N GLN A 573 28.84 16.60 -2.96
CA GLN A 573 28.92 17.66 -3.99
C GLN A 573 27.80 17.58 -5.02
N SER A 574 27.19 16.40 -5.18
CA SER A 574 26.17 16.18 -6.21
C SER A 574 25.19 15.10 -5.80
N LEU A 575 24.00 15.15 -6.38
CA LEU A 575 22.95 14.15 -6.23
C LEU A 575 22.59 13.57 -7.59
N PRO A 576 22.37 12.25 -7.69
CA PRO A 576 21.85 11.63 -8.89
C PRO A 576 20.39 12.03 -9.11
N LYS A 577 19.86 11.76 -10.30
CA LYS A 577 18.42 11.88 -10.56
C LYS A 577 17.66 10.92 -9.64
N LEU A 578 16.78 11.45 -8.79
CA LEU A 578 16.01 10.68 -7.82
C LEU A 578 14.64 10.30 -8.40
N SER A 579 14.20 9.07 -8.18
CA SER A 579 12.91 8.52 -8.61
C SER A 579 12.02 8.23 -7.39
N LEU A 580 11.66 9.27 -6.64
CA LEU A 580 10.95 9.13 -5.35
C LEU A 580 9.42 8.96 -5.49
N VAL A 581 8.94 8.60 -6.69
CA VAL A 581 7.52 8.54 -7.04
C VAL A 581 7.21 7.18 -7.66
N ASP A 582 6.30 6.44 -7.02
CA ASP A 582 5.81 5.14 -7.47
C ASP A 582 4.61 5.32 -8.42
N GLU A 583 4.50 4.48 -9.46
CA GLU A 583 3.48 4.58 -10.52
C GLU A 583 2.10 4.06 -10.05
N ASP A 584 2.05 3.21 -9.02
CA ASP A 584 0.88 2.43 -8.62
C ASP A 584 0.08 3.02 -7.44
N MET A 585 0.40 4.23 -6.97
CA MET A 585 -0.28 4.79 -5.81
C MET A 585 -1.50 5.62 -6.21
N ASP A 586 -2.67 5.10 -5.87
CA ASP A 586 -3.97 5.78 -5.91
C ASP A 586 -3.99 6.92 -4.85
N TYR A 587 -3.39 8.07 -5.18
CA TYR A 587 -3.25 9.21 -4.27
C TYR A 587 -4.37 10.23 -4.47
N GLY A 588 -5.06 10.56 -3.38
CA GLY A 588 -5.96 11.71 -3.30
C GLY A 588 -5.26 13.08 -3.49
N PRO A 589 -6.05 14.17 -3.55
CA PRO A 589 -5.66 15.48 -4.09
C PRO A 589 -4.69 16.34 -3.22
N ARG A 590 -3.80 15.75 -2.40
CA ARG A 590 -2.98 16.49 -1.41
C ARG A 590 -1.54 16.00 -1.21
N SER A 591 -0.92 15.35 -2.18
CA SER A 591 0.47 14.89 -2.04
C SER A 591 1.45 16.07 -1.97
N ARG A 592 2.20 16.15 -0.88
CA ARG A 592 3.28 17.13 -0.69
C ARG A 592 4.64 16.47 -0.75
N PHE A 593 5.58 17.16 -1.39
CA PHE A 593 6.97 16.76 -1.48
C PHE A 593 7.83 17.83 -0.84
N SER A 594 8.79 17.41 -0.01
CA SER A 594 9.59 18.34 0.77
C SER A 594 11.08 18.13 0.51
N TYR A 595 11.79 19.21 0.18
CA TYR A 595 13.22 19.18 -0.07
C TYR A 595 13.93 20.23 0.79
N TYR A 596 14.84 19.79 1.67
CA TYR A 596 15.52 20.66 2.64
C TYR A 596 17.03 20.72 2.38
N VAL A 597 17.60 21.92 2.27
CA VAL A 597 19.07 22.09 2.18
C VAL A 597 19.56 23.21 3.08
N SER A 598 20.65 22.97 3.81
CA SER A 598 21.34 24.03 4.52
C SER A 598 22.86 23.95 4.35
N ALA A 599 23.49 25.12 4.25
CA ALA A 599 24.93 25.25 4.09
C ALA A 599 25.68 24.87 5.37
N GLU A 600 25.44 25.55 6.50
CA GLU A 600 26.10 25.28 7.80
C GLU A 600 25.22 25.74 9.00
N GLY A 601 25.48 25.21 10.20
CA GLY A 601 24.96 25.74 11.48
C GLY A 601 23.66 25.15 12.01
N VAL A 602 22.96 24.30 11.27
CA VAL A 602 21.60 23.87 11.65
C VAL A 602 21.64 22.77 12.69
N ASP A 603 20.94 22.96 13.80
CA ASP A 603 20.66 21.89 14.75
C ASP A 603 19.72 20.84 14.13
N VAL A 604 20.30 19.77 13.58
CA VAL A 604 19.58 18.65 12.95
C VAL A 604 18.65 17.94 13.93
N SER A 605 18.83 18.07 15.25
CA SER A 605 17.91 17.48 16.23
C SER A 605 16.52 18.14 16.21
N LYS A 606 16.40 19.35 15.66
CA LYS A 606 15.10 20.01 15.44
C LYS A 606 14.40 19.52 14.16
N PHE A 607 15.10 18.79 13.31
CA PHE A 607 14.62 18.25 12.03
C PHE A 607 14.45 16.74 12.13
N HIS A 608 13.48 16.32 12.94
CA HIS A 608 13.09 14.92 12.98
C HIS A 608 12.08 14.64 11.88
N ALA A 609 12.58 14.11 10.76
CA ALA A 609 11.74 13.35 9.84
C ALA A 609 11.27 12.09 10.58
N SER A 610 10.17 12.19 11.32
CA SER A 610 9.58 11.02 11.96
C SER A 610 9.09 10.08 10.86
N SER A 611 9.39 8.78 10.98
CA SER A 611 8.99 7.72 10.04
C SER A 611 7.47 7.58 9.83
N TYR A 612 6.66 8.36 10.56
CA TYR A 612 5.20 8.42 10.43
C TYR A 612 4.72 9.36 9.32
N ASP A 613 5.60 10.20 8.75
CA ASP A 613 5.21 11.04 7.62
C ASP A 613 5.32 10.26 6.31
N ASN A 614 4.18 9.82 5.77
CA ASN A 614 4.09 9.11 4.49
C ASN A 614 4.41 9.99 3.26
N ARG A 615 4.79 11.26 3.46
CA ARG A 615 5.14 12.21 2.40
C ARG A 615 6.56 11.99 1.88
N PRO A 616 6.76 11.95 0.55
CA PRO A 616 8.11 11.85 0.00
C PRO A 616 8.96 13.08 0.37
N SER A 617 10.16 12.84 0.90
CA SER A 617 11.05 13.90 1.38
C SER A 617 12.54 13.59 1.15
N VAL A 618 13.31 14.63 0.88
CA VAL A 618 14.79 14.58 0.82
C VAL A 618 15.36 15.67 1.72
N SER A 619 16.30 15.31 2.57
CA SER A 619 16.92 16.22 3.53
C SER A 619 18.44 16.22 3.40
N CYS A 620 19.03 17.39 3.19
CA CYS A 620 20.47 17.64 3.02
C CYS A 620 20.92 18.84 3.88
N LEU A 621 20.67 18.81 5.18
CA LEU A 621 21.08 19.84 6.12
C LEU A 621 22.59 19.76 6.39
N ASN A 622 23.25 20.89 6.66
CA ASN A 622 24.70 20.97 6.95
C ASN A 622 25.57 20.27 5.90
N CYS A 623 25.25 20.47 4.62
CA CYS A 623 25.97 19.92 3.48
C CYS A 623 26.66 21.04 2.69
N PRO A 624 27.72 21.68 3.23
CA PRO A 624 28.28 22.91 2.67
C PRO A 624 28.78 22.72 1.24
N LYS A 625 29.41 21.58 0.91
CA LYS A 625 29.89 21.34 -0.47
C LYS A 625 28.77 21.15 -1.50
N LEU A 626 27.57 20.78 -1.07
CA LEU A 626 26.38 20.74 -1.92
C LEU A 626 25.77 22.14 -2.08
N ALA A 627 25.93 23.01 -1.07
CA ALA A 627 25.40 24.37 -1.03
C ALA A 627 26.33 25.44 -1.64
N VAL A 628 27.65 25.22 -1.67
CA VAL A 628 28.69 26.21 -2.04
C VAL A 628 28.96 26.32 -3.55
N ASP A 629 28.23 25.58 -4.40
CA ASP A 629 28.35 25.73 -5.86
C ASP A 629 27.68 27.03 -6.35
N LYS A 630 28.43 28.14 -6.22
CA LYS A 630 28.25 29.55 -6.68
C LYS A 630 26.80 30.07 -6.80
N ARG A 631 26.32 30.66 -5.69
CA ARG A 631 25.01 31.32 -5.44
C ARG A 631 23.85 30.33 -5.43
N GLY A 632 23.07 30.31 -4.34
CA GLY A 632 21.95 29.37 -4.11
C GLY A 632 20.93 29.25 -5.25
N SER A 633 20.96 30.17 -6.20
CA SER A 633 20.31 30.12 -7.51
C SER A 633 20.49 28.81 -8.29
N TYR A 634 21.70 28.23 -8.34
CA TYR A 634 21.95 27.03 -9.15
C TYR A 634 21.45 25.75 -8.48
N LEU A 635 21.50 25.72 -7.14
CA LEU A 635 20.94 24.63 -6.34
C LEU A 635 19.41 24.63 -6.42
N ALA A 636 18.78 25.80 -6.25
CA ALA A 636 17.36 26.01 -6.46
C ALA A 636 16.92 25.55 -7.86
N GLU A 637 17.68 25.91 -8.89
CA GLU A 637 17.43 25.52 -10.27
C GLU A 637 17.60 24.01 -10.48
N LYS A 638 18.62 23.36 -9.90
CA LYS A 638 18.80 21.91 -9.92
C LYS A 638 17.63 21.17 -9.26
N ILE A 639 17.15 21.66 -8.11
CA ILE A 639 16.02 21.06 -7.39
C ILE A 639 14.71 21.28 -8.17
N LEU A 640 14.46 22.49 -8.69
CA LEU A 640 13.30 22.80 -9.54
C LEU A 640 13.31 21.96 -10.82
N ASN A 641 14.46 21.81 -11.48
CA ASN A 641 14.60 20.99 -12.68
C ASN A 641 14.37 19.50 -12.37
N SER A 642 14.85 19.01 -11.22
CA SER A 642 14.57 17.65 -10.76
C SER A 642 13.06 17.43 -10.55
N TYR A 643 12.34 18.41 -9.98
CA TYR A 643 10.88 18.38 -9.87
C TYR A 643 10.18 18.38 -11.23
N LEU A 644 10.57 19.29 -12.14
CA LEU A 644 9.95 19.39 -13.46
C LEU A 644 10.16 18.10 -14.26
N GLN A 645 11.30 17.42 -14.10
CA GLN A 645 11.58 16.09 -14.67
C GLN A 645 10.76 14.96 -14.02
N LEU A 646 10.43 15.04 -12.73
CA LEU A 646 9.49 14.11 -12.12
C LEU A 646 8.08 14.29 -12.72
N ARG A 647 7.65 15.54 -12.93
CA ARG A 647 6.35 15.84 -13.55
C ARG A 647 6.27 15.38 -15.01
N THR A 648 7.36 15.44 -15.77
CA THR A 648 7.39 15.01 -17.18
C THR A 648 7.18 13.50 -17.34
N LYS A 649 7.58 12.70 -16.34
CA LYS A 649 7.53 11.24 -16.35
C LYS A 649 6.16 10.67 -15.92
N TYR A 650 5.48 11.27 -14.95
CA TYR A 650 4.32 10.65 -14.29
C TYR A 650 2.95 11.30 -14.56
N TRP A 651 2.87 12.36 -15.37
CA TRP A 651 1.64 13.10 -15.72
C TRP A 651 0.62 13.21 -14.56
N MET A 652 1.06 13.74 -13.41
CA MET A 652 0.28 13.74 -12.18
C MET A 652 -0.91 14.73 -12.21
N THR A 653 -1.89 14.45 -11.34
CA THR A 653 -3.07 15.27 -11.03
C THR A 653 -2.71 16.71 -10.56
N PRO A 654 -3.60 17.69 -10.75
CA PRO A 654 -3.28 19.13 -10.64
C PRO A 654 -2.98 19.67 -9.23
N GLU A 655 -3.12 18.88 -8.16
CA GLU A 655 -3.18 19.42 -6.79
C GLU A 655 -1.95 19.11 -5.91
N ALA A 656 -0.87 18.57 -6.51
CA ALA A 656 0.37 18.28 -5.76
C ALA A 656 1.13 19.57 -5.40
N LEU A 657 1.34 19.80 -4.09
CA LEU A 657 2.02 20.98 -3.55
C LEU A 657 3.50 20.64 -3.27
N PHE A 658 4.43 21.33 -3.93
CA PHE A 658 5.88 21.14 -3.73
C PHE A 658 6.43 22.24 -2.81
N GLU A 659 7.15 21.86 -1.76
CA GLU A 659 7.82 22.78 -0.84
C GLU A 659 9.33 22.51 -0.86
N ILE A 660 10.11 23.46 -1.35
CA ILE A 660 11.58 23.45 -1.20
C ILE A 660 11.93 24.54 -0.20
N ALA A 661 12.69 24.19 0.82
CA ALA A 661 13.29 25.15 1.74
C ALA A 661 14.82 25.00 1.68
N GLY A 662 15.51 26.08 1.35
CA GLY A 662 16.97 26.11 1.23
C GLY A 662 17.59 27.36 1.81
N ALA A 663 18.81 27.27 2.35
CA ALA A 663 19.58 28.46 2.72
C ALA A 663 19.94 29.29 1.48
N GLY A 664 19.63 30.60 1.48
CA GLY A 664 19.98 31.51 0.39
C GLY A 664 19.44 32.93 0.53
N SER A 665 20.22 33.93 0.10
CA SER A 665 19.94 35.37 0.27
C SER A 665 19.52 36.13 -1.00
N GLU A 666 19.55 35.45 -2.15
CA GLU A 666 19.24 36.02 -3.45
C GLU A 666 18.20 35.17 -4.18
N ILE A 667 17.23 35.83 -4.81
CA ILE A 667 16.29 35.19 -5.71
C ILE A 667 17.05 34.65 -6.93
N PRO A 668 16.85 33.39 -7.35
CA PRO A 668 17.52 32.85 -8.51
C PRO A 668 17.27 33.69 -9.77
N SER A 669 18.29 33.84 -10.62
CA SER A 669 18.22 34.67 -11.84
C SER A 669 17.10 34.28 -12.80
N GLY A 670 16.61 33.03 -12.75
CA GLY A 670 15.46 32.57 -13.53
C GLY A 670 14.08 33.05 -13.02
N PHE A 671 14.02 33.77 -11.91
CA PHE A 671 12.79 34.34 -11.33
C PHE A 671 12.78 35.85 -11.54
N VAL A 672 11.66 36.37 -12.05
CA VAL A 672 11.44 37.79 -12.25
C VAL A 672 11.03 38.40 -10.91
N GLN A 673 11.78 39.39 -10.42
CA GLN A 673 11.39 40.16 -9.24
C GLN A 673 10.33 41.20 -9.65
N PRO A 674 9.11 41.18 -9.08
CA PRO A 674 8.10 42.19 -9.36
C PRO A 674 8.48 43.51 -8.68
N GLY A 675 9.10 44.43 -9.42
CA GLY A 675 9.32 45.80 -8.95
C GLY A 675 8.05 46.62 -9.11
N SER A 676 7.31 46.89 -8.02
CA SER A 676 6.14 47.80 -7.87
C SER A 676 5.15 47.92 -9.06
N GLY A 677 5.10 46.94 -9.96
CA GLY A 677 4.62 47.11 -11.32
C GLY A 677 4.09 45.80 -11.89
N ARG A 678 3.17 45.95 -12.84
CA ARG A 678 2.33 44.89 -13.39
C ARG A 678 3.15 44.02 -14.37
N LEU A 679 3.32 42.73 -14.06
CA LEU A 679 3.98 41.76 -14.94
C LEU A 679 3.03 41.33 -16.04
N ILE A 680 3.41 41.53 -17.31
CA ILE A 680 2.59 41.14 -18.46
C ILE A 680 2.99 39.72 -18.88
N LEU A 681 2.01 38.81 -18.90
CA LEU A 681 2.19 37.43 -19.34
C LEU A 681 1.89 37.30 -20.83
N GLU A 682 2.73 36.58 -21.58
CA GLU A 682 2.48 36.25 -22.99
C GLU A 682 2.60 34.73 -23.21
N GLY A 683 1.61 34.13 -23.91
CA GLY A 683 1.66 32.74 -24.38
C GLY A 683 1.13 31.67 -23.41
N PRO A 684 1.09 30.38 -23.82
CA PRO A 684 0.49 29.31 -23.02
C PRO A 684 1.43 28.80 -21.90
N TRP A 685 1.12 29.18 -20.67
CA TRP A 685 1.78 28.73 -19.44
C TRP A 685 0.99 27.57 -18.78
N ILE A 686 1.69 26.71 -18.04
CA ILE A 686 1.14 25.51 -17.39
C ILE A 686 1.25 25.55 -15.85
N GLY A 687 1.78 26.65 -15.32
CA GLY A 687 1.74 27.02 -13.90
C GLY A 687 2.75 28.11 -13.55
N VAL A 688 2.82 28.44 -12.26
CA VAL A 688 3.66 29.51 -11.71
C VAL A 688 4.52 28.95 -10.57
N ALA A 689 5.82 29.21 -10.63
CA ALA A 689 6.75 28.99 -9.53
C ALA A 689 7.02 30.32 -8.82
N ILE A 690 6.88 30.35 -7.49
CA ILE A 690 7.18 31.51 -6.66
C ILE A 690 8.39 31.16 -5.81
N CYS A 691 9.35 32.07 -5.73
CA CYS A 691 10.51 31.98 -4.86
C CYS A 691 10.48 33.16 -3.88
N ALA A 692 10.56 32.91 -2.58
CA ALA A 692 10.61 33.95 -1.57
C ALA A 692 11.87 33.81 -0.71
N VAL A 693 12.53 34.93 -0.43
CA VAL A 693 13.55 35.06 0.61
C VAL A 693 12.87 35.58 1.87
N ILE A 694 12.85 34.75 2.91
CA ILE A 694 12.24 35.09 4.19
C ILE A 694 13.30 35.22 5.29
N SER A 695 13.12 36.20 6.17
CA SER A 695 13.89 36.41 7.41
C SER A 695 12.98 36.26 8.62
N VAL A 696 13.50 35.67 9.70
CA VAL A 696 12.78 35.41 10.95
C VAL A 696 13.34 36.34 12.02
N HIS A 697 12.50 37.14 12.68
CA HIS A 697 12.97 38.15 13.65
C HIS A 697 13.11 37.62 15.08
N HIS A 698 12.32 36.61 15.48
CA HIS A 698 12.42 35.93 16.78
C HIS A 698 12.19 34.43 16.63
N ILE A 699 13.12 33.61 17.15
CA ILE A 699 12.99 32.15 17.23
C ILE A 699 12.64 31.80 18.67
N ASP A 700 11.35 31.66 18.97
CA ASP A 700 10.95 31.09 20.27
C ASP A 700 11.16 29.57 20.25
N SER A 701 11.72 29.03 21.33
CA SER A 701 12.07 27.60 21.47
C SER A 701 10.87 26.64 21.51
N TYR A 702 9.65 27.17 21.38
CA TYR A 702 8.38 26.45 21.30
C TYR A 702 7.67 26.81 19.98
N MET A 703 8.04 26.20 18.86
CA MET A 703 7.35 26.46 17.59
C MET A 703 6.98 25.17 16.87
N GLU A 704 5.80 24.65 17.18
CA GLU A 704 4.96 23.82 16.30
C GLU A 704 4.07 24.70 15.37
N ALA A 705 4.32 26.00 15.29
CA ALA A 705 3.54 26.90 14.44
C ALA A 705 3.93 26.74 12.96
N LYS A 706 2.95 26.37 12.14
CA LYS A 706 3.03 26.46 10.67
C LYS A 706 2.97 27.94 10.30
N TYR A 707 4.06 28.48 9.80
CA TYR A 707 4.03 29.83 9.28
C TYR A 707 3.31 29.83 7.93
N ILE A 708 2.49 30.83 7.66
CA ILE A 708 1.81 30.97 6.38
C ILE A 708 2.22 32.31 5.77
N VAL A 709 2.69 32.27 4.54
CA VAL A 709 2.84 33.47 3.71
C VAL A 709 1.74 33.44 2.68
N THR A 710 0.93 34.49 2.63
CA THR A 710 -0.14 34.59 1.64
C THR A 710 0.37 35.28 0.40
N ALA A 711 0.36 34.57 -0.73
CA ALA A 711 0.65 35.14 -2.03
C ALA A 711 -0.64 35.79 -2.59
N HIS A 712 -0.58 37.09 -2.86
CA HIS A 712 -1.69 37.84 -3.43
C HIS A 712 -1.50 37.95 -4.94
N ILE A 713 -2.55 37.66 -5.70
CA ILE A 713 -2.56 37.75 -7.16
C ILE A 713 -3.63 38.76 -7.57
N HIS A 714 -3.24 39.84 -8.25
CA HIS A 714 -4.17 40.87 -8.71
C HIS A 714 -4.30 40.85 -10.24
N LEU A 715 -5.54 40.85 -10.73
CA LEU A 715 -5.89 40.86 -12.15
C LEU A 715 -7.02 41.87 -12.41
N GLY A 716 -6.67 43.11 -12.79
CA GLY A 716 -7.66 44.18 -12.89
C GLY A 716 -8.26 44.50 -11.52
N GLU A 717 -9.58 44.43 -11.39
CA GLU A 717 -10.30 44.61 -10.11
C GLU A 717 -10.39 43.32 -9.25
N LYS A 718 -9.99 42.17 -9.80
CA LYS A 718 -10.05 40.89 -9.07
C LYS A 718 -8.78 40.65 -8.26
N HIS A 719 -8.94 40.17 -7.02
CA HIS A 719 -7.86 39.93 -6.07
C HIS A 719 -8.03 38.57 -5.39
N TRP A 720 -6.95 37.79 -5.32
CA TRP A 720 -6.94 36.42 -4.77
C TRP A 720 -5.80 36.23 -3.79
N LYS A 721 -6.05 35.45 -2.74
CA LYS A 721 -5.10 35.12 -1.67
C LYS A 721 -4.81 33.63 -1.67
N ILE A 722 -3.54 33.24 -1.82
CA ILE A 722 -3.10 31.84 -1.79
C ILE A 722 -2.24 31.65 -0.53
N PRO A 723 -2.73 30.95 0.51
CA PRO A 723 -1.93 30.66 1.68
C PRO A 723 -0.84 29.62 1.33
N VAL A 724 0.41 29.97 1.58
CA VAL A 724 1.58 29.10 1.40
C VAL A 724 2.07 28.66 2.78
N PRO A 725 1.76 27.43 3.23
CA PRO A 725 2.24 26.94 4.51
C PRO A 725 3.73 26.60 4.41
N ILE A 726 4.50 27.11 5.36
CA ILE A 726 5.93 26.85 5.56
C ILE A 726 6.03 25.96 6.79
N HIS A 727 6.38 24.70 6.57
CA HIS A 727 6.29 23.68 7.62
C HIS A 727 7.54 23.60 8.49
N PHE A 728 8.70 24.00 7.97
CA PHE A 728 9.96 23.94 8.68
C PHE A 728 10.88 25.06 8.23
N LEU A 729 11.14 26.03 9.11
CA LEU A 729 12.19 27.02 8.90
C LEU A 729 13.51 26.45 9.38
N VAL A 730 14.52 26.49 8.51
CA VAL A 730 15.92 26.22 8.85
C VAL A 730 16.43 27.31 9.82
N ALA A 731 16.24 27.10 11.12
CA ALA A 731 16.68 28.03 12.15
C ALA A 731 18.18 28.37 11.98
N GLU A 732 18.53 29.64 12.18
CA GLU A 732 19.88 30.25 12.14
C GLU A 732 20.39 30.83 10.81
N SER A 733 19.68 30.70 9.68
CA SER A 733 20.03 31.44 8.46
C SER A 733 19.20 32.71 8.30
N GLU A 734 19.84 33.88 8.18
CA GLU A 734 19.18 35.20 8.02
C GLU A 734 18.27 35.31 6.78
N THR A 735 18.37 34.38 5.83
CA THR A 735 17.61 34.36 4.58
C THR A 735 17.37 32.92 4.10
N GLN A 736 16.10 32.54 3.95
CA GLN A 736 15.69 31.24 3.41
C GLN A 736 14.95 31.40 2.09
N LEU A 737 15.30 30.56 1.11
CA LEU A 737 14.59 30.44 -0.17
C LEU A 737 13.47 29.40 -0.03
N VAL A 738 12.22 29.84 -0.20
CA VAL A 738 11.04 28.98 -0.29
C VAL A 738 10.55 28.94 -1.72
N PHE A 739 10.38 27.74 -2.29
CA PHE A 739 9.77 27.55 -3.61
C PHE A 739 8.36 26.99 -3.48
N TYR A 740 7.43 27.62 -4.19
CA TYR A 740 6.04 27.20 -4.28
C TYR A 740 5.61 27.04 -5.74
N TRP A 741 4.81 26.03 -6.04
CA TRP A 741 4.28 25.76 -7.37
C TRP A 741 2.75 25.64 -7.34
N THR A 742 2.05 26.30 -8.27
CA THR A 742 0.60 26.15 -8.49
C THR A 742 0.29 25.92 -9.98
N VAL A 743 -0.77 25.15 -10.27
CA VAL A 743 -1.12 24.71 -11.63
C VAL A 743 -1.87 25.79 -12.40
N ALA A 744 -1.72 25.77 -13.72
CA ALA A 744 -2.37 26.74 -14.59
C ALA A 744 -3.90 26.73 -14.52
N ASP A 745 -4.55 25.62 -14.18
CA ASP A 745 -6.02 25.52 -14.17
C ASP A 745 -6.67 26.45 -13.13
N ASP A 746 -6.03 26.66 -11.97
CA ASP A 746 -6.52 27.60 -10.96
C ASP A 746 -6.49 29.04 -11.49
N LEU A 747 -5.43 29.41 -12.22
CA LEU A 747 -5.32 30.72 -12.87
C LEU A 747 -6.16 30.82 -14.16
N GLN A 748 -6.31 29.74 -14.94
CA GLN A 748 -7.09 29.68 -16.20
C GLN A 748 -8.60 29.70 -15.95
N ARG A 749 -9.09 29.21 -14.81
CA ARG A 749 -10.48 29.41 -14.36
C ARG A 749 -10.77 30.88 -14.04
N ILE A 750 -9.74 31.66 -13.72
CA ILE A 750 -9.85 33.06 -13.27
C ILE A 750 -9.71 34.05 -14.43
N VAL A 751 -8.85 33.76 -15.41
CA VAL A 751 -8.69 34.54 -16.64
C VAL A 751 -9.76 34.13 -17.65
N GLY A 752 -10.69 35.03 -17.95
CA GLY A 752 -11.76 34.78 -18.93
C GLY A 752 -11.20 34.31 -20.28
N SER A 753 -11.98 33.53 -21.03
CA SER A 753 -11.57 32.92 -22.31
C SER A 753 -10.98 33.90 -23.33
N SER A 754 -11.31 35.19 -23.23
CA SER A 754 -10.84 36.29 -24.06
C SER A 754 -9.49 36.91 -23.67
N GLN A 755 -8.91 36.58 -22.51
CA GLN A 755 -7.63 37.14 -22.02
C GLN A 755 -6.48 36.11 -21.95
N LYS A 756 -6.66 34.92 -22.53
CA LYS A 756 -5.73 33.78 -22.43
C LYS A 756 -4.31 34.03 -22.95
N SER A 757 -4.10 35.04 -23.79
CA SER A 757 -2.81 35.30 -24.45
C SER A 757 -2.00 36.44 -23.85
N LYS A 758 -2.65 37.43 -23.19
CA LYS A 758 -1.96 38.59 -22.64
C LYS A 758 -2.70 39.25 -21.48
N PHE A 759 -2.16 39.19 -20.27
CA PHE A 759 -2.74 39.86 -19.10
C PHE A 759 -1.69 40.29 -18.08
N GLY A 760 -1.98 41.37 -17.37
CA GLY A 760 -1.06 41.96 -16.39
C GLY A 760 -1.40 41.54 -14.96
N VAL A 761 -0.45 40.90 -14.27
CA VAL A 761 -0.56 40.39 -12.90
C VAL A 761 0.39 41.13 -11.97
N SER A 762 -0.04 41.50 -10.77
CA SER A 762 0.87 41.85 -9.69
C SER A 762 0.84 40.79 -8.60
N PHE A 763 1.99 40.60 -7.96
CA PHE A 763 2.16 39.68 -6.85
C PHE A 763 2.58 40.47 -5.60
N SER A 764 2.03 40.14 -4.45
CA SER A 764 2.60 40.50 -3.15
C SER A 764 2.60 39.28 -2.24
N MET A 765 3.47 39.30 -1.22
CA MET A 765 3.53 38.24 -0.22
C MET A 765 3.49 38.86 1.16
N GLU A 766 2.45 38.52 1.91
CA GLU A 766 2.25 39.02 3.27
C GLU A 766 2.37 37.86 4.25
N PRO A 767 3.28 37.93 5.23
CA PRO A 767 3.30 36.96 6.32
C PRO A 767 2.05 37.16 7.19
N GLU A 768 1.38 36.07 7.55
CA GLU A 768 0.19 36.15 8.41
C GLU A 768 0.52 36.42 9.89
N ASP A 769 1.80 36.26 10.27
CA ASP A 769 2.33 36.49 11.62
C ASP A 769 3.52 37.46 11.59
N GLY A 770 3.61 38.37 12.57
CA GLY A 770 4.62 39.43 12.64
C GLY A 770 6.06 38.96 12.88
N ASN A 771 6.25 37.66 13.12
CA ASN A 771 7.56 37.02 13.34
C ASN A 771 8.34 36.73 12.05
N LEU A 772 7.68 36.79 10.90
CA LEU A 772 8.28 36.59 9.58
C LEU A 772 8.30 37.88 8.77
N GLN A 773 9.37 38.05 7.99
CA GLN A 773 9.44 39.08 6.97
C GLN A 773 9.88 38.47 5.64
N VAL A 774 9.09 38.71 4.59
CA VAL A 774 9.53 38.43 3.21
C VAL A 774 10.41 39.60 2.78
N THR A 775 11.71 39.37 2.63
CA THR A 775 12.68 40.42 2.28
C THR A 775 12.78 40.63 0.78
N LYS A 776 12.65 39.55 0.00
CA LYS A 776 12.61 39.56 -1.46
C LYS A 776 11.72 38.41 -1.94
N PHE A 777 11.07 38.56 -3.08
CA PHE A 777 10.44 37.44 -3.75
C PHE A 777 10.52 37.63 -5.26
N GLY A 778 10.40 36.54 -6.00
CA GLY A 778 10.39 36.52 -7.45
C GLY A 778 9.49 35.42 -7.97
N VAL A 779 9.08 35.56 -9.22
CA VAL A 779 8.12 34.67 -9.86
C VAL A 779 8.71 34.16 -11.17
N ARG A 780 8.59 32.85 -11.42
CA ARG A 780 8.98 32.21 -12.68
C ARG A 780 7.78 31.50 -13.28
N PHE A 781 7.46 31.85 -14.51
CA PHE A 781 6.40 31.20 -15.27
C PHE A 781 6.98 29.98 -15.98
N ILE A 782 6.30 28.83 -15.91
CA ILE A 782 6.71 27.64 -16.65
C ILE A 782 5.73 27.43 -17.78
N ASN A 783 6.26 27.43 -18.99
CA ASN A 783 5.52 27.17 -20.21
C ASN A 783 5.66 25.70 -20.62
N LYS A 784 4.84 25.29 -21.59
CA LYS A 784 4.87 23.94 -22.15
C LYS A 784 6.20 23.64 -22.83
N GLU A 785 6.86 24.65 -23.41
CA GLU A 785 8.17 24.52 -24.07
C GLU A 785 9.32 24.18 -23.11
N TYR A 786 9.34 24.71 -21.89
CA TYR A 786 10.33 24.35 -20.85
C TYR A 786 10.23 22.87 -20.49
N ILE A 787 9.00 22.36 -20.36
CA ILE A 787 8.75 20.92 -20.19
C ILE A 787 9.19 20.14 -21.43
N LEU A 788 8.92 20.64 -22.63
CA LEU A 788 9.33 20.00 -23.89
C LEU A 788 10.85 20.03 -24.09
N HIS A 789 11.56 21.05 -23.63
CA HIS A 789 13.03 21.15 -23.68
C HIS A 789 13.71 20.20 -22.69
N LEU A 790 13.13 20.03 -21.49
CA LEU A 790 13.54 18.99 -20.54
C LEU A 790 13.23 17.59 -21.08
N LYS A 791 12.08 17.43 -21.73
CA LYS A 791 11.75 16.21 -22.51
C LYS A 791 12.77 15.98 -23.62
N ARG A 792 13.20 16.98 -24.40
CA ARG A 792 14.25 16.86 -25.44
C ARG A 792 15.60 16.32 -24.92
N HIS A 793 15.97 16.58 -23.66
CA HIS A 793 17.18 16.04 -23.05
C HIS A 793 17.03 14.58 -22.53
N GLU A 794 15.81 14.14 -22.17
CA GLU A 794 15.49 12.71 -22.00
C GLU A 794 15.26 12.01 -23.36
N ASP A 795 14.72 12.77 -24.31
CA ASP A 795 14.31 12.38 -25.65
C ASP A 795 15.47 12.46 -26.65
N VAL A 796 16.74 12.51 -26.21
CA VAL A 796 17.85 12.01 -27.05
C VAL A 796 17.63 10.52 -27.40
N MET A 797 16.67 9.87 -26.73
CA MET A 797 16.13 8.53 -27.03
C MET A 797 14.72 8.51 -27.69
N ASN A 798 14.08 9.64 -28.01
CA ASN A 798 12.67 9.70 -28.44
C ASN A 798 12.29 10.60 -29.65
N PRO A 799 13.17 11.14 -30.52
CA PRO A 799 12.72 11.92 -31.69
C PRO A 799 12.15 11.02 -32.81
N ALA A 800 12.36 9.69 -32.70
CA ALA A 800 11.87 8.68 -33.62
C ALA A 800 10.34 8.62 -33.72
N ARG A 801 9.63 8.91 -32.61
CA ARG A 801 8.18 8.70 -32.51
C ARG A 801 7.37 9.79 -33.20
N LEU A 802 7.88 11.01 -33.31
CA LEU A 802 7.09 12.15 -33.80
C LEU A 802 7.32 12.45 -35.28
N HIS A 803 8.54 12.30 -35.81
CA HIS A 803 8.79 12.66 -37.21
C HIS A 803 8.16 11.72 -38.24
N ILE A 804 7.94 10.44 -37.89
CA ILE A 804 7.29 9.46 -38.80
C ILE A 804 5.76 9.66 -38.80
N ILE A 805 5.19 10.18 -37.71
CA ILE A 805 3.74 10.34 -37.53
C ILE A 805 3.27 11.75 -37.94
N SER A 806 4.17 12.73 -38.06
CA SER A 806 3.82 14.15 -38.25
C SER A 806 4.18 14.76 -39.61
N ILE A 807 4.38 13.98 -40.68
CA ILE A 807 4.50 14.59 -42.01
C ILE A 807 3.10 15.06 -42.41
N SER A 808 2.92 16.38 -42.47
CA SER A 808 1.64 17.00 -42.81
C SER A 808 1.25 16.73 -44.28
N GLU A 809 -0.04 16.79 -44.62
CA GLU A 809 -0.51 16.68 -46.02
C GLU A 809 0.18 17.69 -46.96
N GLU A 810 0.58 18.86 -46.46
CA GLU A 810 1.23 19.92 -47.22
C GLU A 810 2.71 19.61 -47.53
N GLU A 811 3.44 19.02 -46.57
CA GLU A 811 4.81 18.54 -46.80
C GLU A 811 4.83 17.33 -47.77
N TRP A 812 3.74 16.55 -47.83
CA TRP A 812 3.55 15.43 -48.77
C TRP A 812 3.40 15.84 -50.23
N LYS A 813 2.68 16.94 -50.50
CA LYS A 813 2.53 17.48 -51.86
C LYS A 813 3.86 17.97 -52.45
N ILE A 814 4.80 18.39 -51.60
CA ILE A 814 6.12 18.88 -52.02
C ILE A 814 7.04 17.72 -52.45
N VAL A 815 6.92 16.55 -51.83
CA VAL A 815 7.76 15.37 -52.12
C VAL A 815 7.34 14.67 -53.43
N THR A 816 6.07 14.75 -53.82
CA THR A 816 5.52 14.12 -55.04
C THR A 816 5.62 14.99 -56.30
N CYS A 817 6.08 16.25 -56.19
CA CYS A 817 6.11 17.20 -57.32
C CYS A 817 7.48 17.33 -58.03
N LYS A 818 8.41 16.37 -57.87
CA LYS A 818 9.73 16.45 -58.53
C LYS A 818 9.97 15.31 -59.53
N GLU A 819 9.61 15.65 -60.77
CA GLU A 819 10.07 15.14 -62.08
C GLU A 819 9.75 13.68 -62.48
N ASP A 820 8.77 13.59 -63.39
CA ASP A 820 8.49 12.59 -64.44
C ASP A 820 9.22 11.25 -64.38
N THR A 821 8.63 10.30 -63.66
CA THR A 821 8.77 8.88 -63.98
C THR A 821 7.41 8.19 -64.05
N HIS A 822 7.25 7.17 -64.90
CA HIS A 822 5.99 6.44 -65.12
C HIS A 822 5.32 5.85 -63.84
N MET A 823 6.04 5.84 -62.70
CA MET A 823 5.55 5.46 -61.36
C MET A 823 4.64 6.52 -60.71
N ASP A 824 4.81 7.81 -61.03
CA ASP A 824 4.07 8.92 -60.38
C ASP A 824 2.56 8.85 -60.64
N HIS A 825 2.14 8.41 -61.83
CA HIS A 825 0.71 8.33 -62.16
C HIS A 825 -0.03 7.23 -61.37
N HIS A 826 0.66 6.13 -61.03
CA HIS A 826 0.08 5.04 -60.23
C HIS A 826 0.05 5.38 -58.73
N ILE A 827 1.10 6.04 -58.24
CA ILE A 827 1.20 6.50 -56.85
C ILE A 827 0.16 7.60 -56.57
N HIS A 828 0.00 8.58 -57.47
CA HIS A 828 -1.04 9.60 -57.33
C HIS A 828 -2.45 9.02 -57.32
N LYS A 829 -2.77 8.08 -58.22
CA LYS A 829 -4.08 7.39 -58.21
C LYS A 829 -4.33 6.62 -56.91
N LEU A 830 -3.30 6.02 -56.31
CA LEU A 830 -3.45 5.28 -55.05
C LEU A 830 -3.59 6.20 -53.82
N VAL A 831 -2.86 7.31 -53.81
CA VAL A 831 -2.96 8.38 -52.77
C VAL A 831 -4.36 9.01 -52.79
N ASP A 832 -4.90 9.27 -53.99
CA ASP A 832 -6.27 9.76 -54.16
C ASP A 832 -7.30 8.69 -53.78
N PHE A 833 -7.10 7.43 -54.19
CA PHE A 833 -7.97 6.30 -53.85
C PHE A 833 -8.11 6.08 -52.31
N ILE A 834 -7.01 6.20 -51.56
CA ILE A 834 -7.00 6.10 -50.08
C ILE A 834 -7.66 7.33 -49.43
N SER A 835 -7.44 8.52 -49.96
CA SER A 835 -8.05 9.75 -49.46
C SER A 835 -9.57 9.76 -49.65
N ASP A 836 -10.07 9.18 -50.73
CA ASP A 836 -11.50 9.05 -51.02
C ASP A 836 -12.17 7.90 -50.25
N HIS A 837 -11.53 6.73 -50.14
CA HIS A 837 -12.08 5.59 -49.38
C HIS A 837 -11.92 5.73 -47.86
N GLY A 838 -10.93 6.50 -47.39
CA GLY A 838 -10.74 6.83 -45.96
C GLY A 838 -11.90 7.62 -45.36
N ARG A 839 -12.79 8.19 -46.18
CA ARG A 839 -14.03 8.87 -45.75
C ARG A 839 -15.25 7.94 -45.69
N GLN A 840 -15.23 6.76 -46.31
CA GLN A 840 -16.31 5.77 -46.23
C GLN A 840 -15.86 4.62 -45.30
N HIS A 841 -16.20 4.73 -44.02
CA HIS A 841 -15.78 3.78 -43.00
C HIS A 841 -16.18 2.32 -43.31
N GLY A 842 -15.18 1.43 -43.34
CA GLY A 842 -15.29 0.14 -42.64
C GLY A 842 -15.59 -1.14 -43.44
N SER A 843 -15.52 -1.17 -44.78
CA SER A 843 -15.67 -2.45 -45.50
C SER A 843 -14.34 -3.21 -45.61
N LEU A 844 -14.39 -4.52 -45.43
CA LEU A 844 -13.25 -5.44 -45.48
C LEU A 844 -12.56 -5.45 -46.86
N ASP A 845 -13.36 -5.25 -47.92
CA ASP A 845 -12.90 -5.15 -49.30
C ASP A 845 -12.07 -3.88 -49.54
N ALA A 846 -12.43 -2.74 -48.92
CA ALA A 846 -11.64 -1.52 -49.04
C ALA A 846 -10.25 -1.66 -48.38
N ILE A 847 -10.18 -2.29 -47.20
CA ILE A 847 -8.91 -2.60 -46.52
C ILE A 847 -8.05 -3.53 -47.37
N TYR A 848 -8.67 -4.51 -48.03
CA TYR A 848 -7.99 -5.43 -48.95
C TYR A 848 -7.40 -4.70 -50.16
N GLN A 849 -8.18 -3.87 -50.87
CA GLN A 849 -7.67 -3.13 -52.04
C GLN A 849 -6.51 -2.20 -51.67
N ILE A 850 -6.58 -1.55 -50.50
CA ILE A 850 -5.49 -0.71 -49.98
C ILE A 850 -4.24 -1.55 -49.69
N THR A 851 -4.39 -2.70 -49.03
CA THR A 851 -3.28 -3.61 -48.69
C THR A 851 -2.63 -4.20 -49.95
N LYS A 852 -3.44 -4.55 -50.95
CA LYS A 852 -2.97 -5.06 -52.25
C LYS A 852 -2.16 -4.02 -53.03
N GLY A 853 -2.69 -2.79 -53.17
CA GLY A 853 -1.95 -1.71 -53.85
C GLY A 853 -0.64 -1.35 -53.14
N LEU A 854 -0.61 -1.45 -51.81
CA LEU A 854 0.59 -1.30 -50.99
C LEU A 854 1.67 -2.35 -51.26
N LEU A 855 1.25 -3.61 -51.40
CA LEU A 855 2.12 -4.73 -51.76
C LEU A 855 2.70 -4.56 -53.17
N GLU A 856 1.88 -4.14 -54.13
CA GLU A 856 2.30 -3.90 -55.52
C GLU A 856 3.34 -2.76 -55.62
N ILE A 857 3.14 -1.65 -54.89
CA ILE A 857 4.11 -0.53 -54.85
C ILE A 857 5.43 -0.95 -54.18
N ASN A 858 5.35 -1.67 -53.06
CA ASN A 858 6.54 -2.20 -52.38
C ASN A 858 7.33 -3.16 -53.29
N GLN A 859 6.62 -4.05 -53.98
CA GLN A 859 7.22 -5.04 -54.89
C GLN A 859 7.89 -4.36 -56.09
N GLY A 860 7.22 -3.41 -56.74
CA GLY A 860 7.79 -2.64 -57.85
C GLY A 860 9.04 -1.85 -57.43
N SER A 861 9.07 -1.36 -56.18
CA SER A 861 10.21 -0.65 -55.61
C SER A 861 11.40 -1.58 -55.31
N LEU A 862 11.13 -2.78 -54.79
CA LEU A 862 12.16 -3.82 -54.59
C LEU A 862 12.75 -4.28 -55.92
N ASP A 863 11.92 -4.47 -56.95
CA ASP A 863 12.38 -4.86 -58.28
C ASP A 863 13.24 -3.76 -58.93
N ALA A 864 12.88 -2.48 -58.76
CA ALA A 864 13.68 -1.35 -59.22
C ALA A 864 15.05 -1.28 -58.50
N ILE A 865 15.09 -1.45 -57.18
CA ILE A 865 16.34 -1.53 -56.40
C ILE A 865 17.22 -2.66 -56.91
N TYR A 866 16.63 -3.85 -57.13
CA TYR A 866 17.36 -5.01 -57.60
C TYR A 866 17.99 -4.80 -58.98
N GLN A 867 17.27 -4.15 -59.91
CA GLN A 867 17.81 -3.79 -61.23
C GLN A 867 18.92 -2.74 -61.14
N ILE A 868 18.77 -1.73 -60.29
CA ILE A 868 19.82 -0.72 -60.03
C ILE A 868 21.08 -1.39 -59.47
N THR A 869 20.91 -2.37 -58.57
CA THR A 869 22.02 -3.06 -57.90
C THR A 869 22.80 -3.99 -58.85
N LYS A 870 22.12 -4.55 -59.86
CA LYS A 870 22.75 -5.37 -60.93
C LYS A 870 23.61 -4.59 -61.91
N CYS A 871 23.34 -3.29 -62.10
CA CYS A 871 24.06 -2.43 -63.06
C CYS A 871 25.39 -1.86 -62.51
N ILE A 872 25.78 -2.21 -61.28
CA ILE A 872 26.96 -1.66 -60.61
C ILE A 872 28.20 -2.54 -60.87
N PRO A 873 29.32 -2.02 -61.42
CA PRO A 873 30.48 -2.85 -61.78
C PRO A 873 31.22 -3.46 -60.57
N ASN A 874 31.59 -4.73 -60.70
CA ASN A 874 32.16 -5.61 -59.67
C ASN A 874 33.52 -5.22 -59.04
N SER A 875 34.06 -4.03 -59.27
CA SER A 875 35.40 -3.63 -58.79
C SER A 875 35.39 -2.39 -57.88
N ARG A 876 34.79 -2.53 -56.69
CA ARG A 876 35.10 -1.77 -55.46
C ARG A 876 34.52 -2.51 -54.26
N LYS A 877 35.05 -3.71 -54.02
CA LYS A 877 34.80 -4.45 -52.79
C LYS A 877 35.50 -3.75 -51.61
N VAL A 878 34.70 -3.46 -50.58
CA VAL A 878 35.12 -3.21 -49.19
C VAL A 878 35.99 -1.95 -49.00
N ASN A 879 35.37 -0.76 -48.91
CA ASN A 879 35.82 0.34 -48.01
C ASN A 879 35.02 1.67 -48.11
N ARG A 880 33.72 1.65 -48.42
CA ARG A 880 32.87 2.85 -48.26
C ARG A 880 31.43 2.54 -47.85
N TYR A 881 31.21 1.51 -47.06
CA TYR A 881 30.04 1.50 -46.18
C TYR A 881 30.43 2.23 -44.90
N TYR A 882 29.47 2.66 -44.09
CA TYR A 882 29.69 3.39 -42.83
C TYR A 882 29.94 4.89 -42.99
N GLU A 883 28.84 5.62 -43.18
CA GLU A 883 28.56 6.91 -42.52
C GLU A 883 27.14 7.33 -42.92
N MET A 884 26.18 6.66 -42.30
CA MET A 884 24.86 7.18 -41.96
C MET A 884 24.63 6.66 -40.53
N GLY A 885 24.19 7.54 -39.63
CA GLY A 885 24.28 7.29 -38.18
C GLY A 885 23.51 6.03 -37.78
N MET A 886 24.07 5.24 -36.85
CA MET A 886 23.35 4.17 -36.14
C MET A 886 21.96 4.60 -35.65
N TYR A 887 21.77 5.91 -35.49
CA TYR A 887 20.55 6.57 -35.12
C TYR A 887 19.40 6.36 -36.11
N ASP A 888 19.59 6.60 -37.42
CA ASP A 888 18.49 6.53 -38.41
C ASP A 888 18.04 5.08 -38.67
N TYR A 889 18.98 4.14 -38.69
CA TYR A 889 18.71 2.69 -38.72
C TYR A 889 17.88 2.26 -37.50
N HIS A 890 18.23 2.78 -36.31
CA HIS A 890 17.55 2.43 -35.07
C HIS A 890 16.16 3.06 -34.97
N VAL A 891 16.01 4.31 -35.41
CA VAL A 891 14.74 5.08 -35.46
C VAL A 891 13.73 4.38 -36.36
N LEU A 892 14.13 4.03 -37.59
CA LEU A 892 13.22 3.38 -38.55
C LEU A 892 12.87 1.95 -38.11
N HIS A 893 13.84 1.19 -37.57
CA HIS A 893 13.59 -0.15 -37.03
C HIS A 893 12.64 -0.14 -35.82
N LEU A 894 12.79 0.85 -34.91
CA LEU A 894 11.89 1.03 -33.77
C LEU A 894 10.48 1.38 -34.24
N GLY A 895 10.36 2.22 -35.28
CA GLY A 895 9.09 2.57 -35.92
C GLY A 895 8.35 1.35 -36.45
N VAL A 896 9.01 0.45 -37.19
CA VAL A 896 8.35 -0.74 -37.75
C VAL A 896 8.02 -1.79 -36.67
N SER A 897 8.86 -1.92 -35.63
CA SER A 897 8.54 -2.80 -34.48
C SER A 897 7.33 -2.29 -33.68
N VAL A 898 7.17 -0.97 -33.55
CA VAL A 898 5.98 -0.36 -32.93
C VAL A 898 4.74 -0.62 -33.77
N LEU A 899 4.80 -0.43 -35.10
CA LEU A 899 3.68 -0.73 -36.00
C LEU A 899 3.26 -2.20 -35.94
N TYR A 900 4.22 -3.13 -35.87
CA TYR A 900 3.94 -4.56 -35.69
C TYR A 900 3.30 -4.86 -34.33
N ASN A 901 3.74 -4.22 -33.25
CA ASN A 901 3.12 -4.39 -31.94
C ASN A 901 1.72 -3.74 -31.86
N ASP A 902 1.49 -2.61 -32.53
CA ASP A 902 0.18 -1.96 -32.63
C ASP A 902 -0.81 -2.81 -33.43
N PHE A 903 -0.34 -3.53 -34.46
CA PHE A 903 -1.11 -4.55 -35.17
C PHE A 903 -1.57 -5.67 -34.22
N ILE A 904 -0.63 -6.27 -33.48
CA ILE A 904 -0.95 -7.37 -32.54
C ILE A 904 -1.91 -6.89 -31.44
N GLN A 905 -1.72 -5.69 -30.91
CA GLN A 905 -2.63 -5.11 -29.91
C GLN A 905 -4.02 -4.84 -30.48
N SER A 906 -4.12 -4.33 -31.70
CA SER A 906 -5.41 -4.09 -32.35
C SER A 906 -6.19 -5.40 -32.54
N VAL A 907 -5.52 -6.45 -33.01
CA VAL A 907 -6.12 -7.79 -33.16
C VAL A 907 -6.55 -8.37 -31.81
N LYS A 908 -5.76 -8.14 -30.74
CA LYS A 908 -6.11 -8.55 -29.37
C LYS A 908 -7.33 -7.83 -28.82
N VAL A 909 -7.43 -6.51 -29.00
CA VAL A 909 -8.58 -5.73 -28.55
C VAL A 909 -9.86 -6.20 -29.24
N THR A 910 -9.80 -6.48 -30.55
CA THR A 910 -10.93 -7.04 -31.29
C THR A 910 -11.33 -8.42 -30.75
N ASN A 911 -10.35 -9.29 -30.45
CA ASN A 911 -10.63 -10.60 -29.83
C ASN A 911 -11.30 -10.49 -28.45
N ASP A 912 -10.81 -9.58 -27.60
CA ASP A 912 -11.35 -9.37 -26.26
C ASP A 912 -12.78 -8.78 -26.33
N GLY A 913 -13.07 -7.95 -27.32
CA GLY A 913 -14.42 -7.46 -27.62
C GLY A 913 -15.41 -8.59 -27.95
N TRP A 914 -15.01 -9.54 -28.80
CA TRP A 914 -15.85 -10.71 -29.10
C TRP A 914 -16.08 -11.62 -27.88
N LEU A 915 -15.12 -11.71 -26.96
CA LEU A 915 -15.31 -12.41 -25.68
C LEU A 915 -16.39 -11.73 -24.80
N SER A 916 -16.42 -10.40 -24.78
CA SER A 916 -17.49 -9.66 -24.09
C SER A 916 -18.86 -9.94 -24.69
N VAL A 917 -18.97 -9.99 -26.03
CA VAL A 917 -20.23 -10.34 -26.72
C VAL A 917 -20.69 -11.76 -26.34
N LYS A 918 -19.78 -12.72 -26.33
CA LYS A 918 -20.06 -14.10 -25.93
C LYS A 918 -20.60 -14.19 -24.50
N LEU A 919 -19.94 -13.54 -23.53
CA LEU A 919 -20.35 -13.52 -22.13
C LEU A 919 -21.73 -12.88 -21.94
N ALA A 920 -22.03 -11.83 -22.70
CA ALA A 920 -23.32 -11.17 -22.62
C ALA A 920 -24.45 -12.06 -23.17
N LEU A 921 -24.23 -12.78 -24.28
CA LEU A 921 -25.18 -13.77 -24.78
C LEU A 921 -25.43 -14.91 -23.77
N GLU A 922 -24.39 -15.41 -23.08
CA GLU A 922 -24.55 -16.40 -22.01
C GLU A 922 -25.41 -15.87 -20.84
N GLN A 923 -25.23 -14.60 -20.46
CA GLN A 923 -26.03 -13.97 -19.42
C GLN A 923 -27.49 -13.82 -19.82
N ILE A 924 -27.77 -13.47 -21.09
CA ILE A 924 -29.13 -13.41 -21.62
C ILE A 924 -29.77 -14.81 -21.56
N LEU A 925 -29.03 -15.86 -21.95
CA LEU A 925 -29.51 -17.24 -21.87
C LEU A 925 -29.87 -17.65 -20.43
N VAL A 926 -29.00 -17.36 -19.46
CA VAL A 926 -29.22 -17.69 -18.04
C VAL A 926 -30.44 -16.95 -17.48
N LYS A 927 -30.60 -15.66 -17.82
CA LYS A 927 -31.74 -14.85 -17.35
C LYS A 927 -33.05 -15.26 -18.01
N SER A 928 -33.04 -15.66 -19.28
CA SER A 928 -34.23 -16.13 -19.98
C SER A 928 -34.86 -17.38 -19.33
N ARG A 929 -34.06 -18.24 -18.69
CA ARG A 929 -34.50 -19.44 -17.95
C ARG A 929 -35.08 -19.15 -16.56
N ALA A 930 -35.00 -17.92 -16.07
CA ALA A 930 -35.36 -17.55 -14.69
C ALA A 930 -36.76 -16.90 -14.55
N ASP A 931 -37.63 -17.05 -15.56
CA ASP A 931 -39.03 -16.58 -15.65
C ASP A 931 -39.32 -15.09 -15.35
N ASN A 932 -38.30 -14.25 -15.14
CA ASN A 932 -38.43 -12.85 -14.69
C ASN A 932 -37.85 -11.81 -15.67
N TYR A 933 -37.57 -12.19 -16.91
CA TYR A 933 -36.93 -11.30 -17.88
C TYR A 933 -37.83 -11.11 -19.11
N SER A 934 -38.26 -9.88 -19.40
CA SER A 934 -39.20 -9.66 -20.51
C SER A 934 -38.47 -9.76 -21.85
N TYR A 935 -39.17 -10.31 -22.85
CA TYR A 935 -38.63 -10.46 -24.21
C TYR A 935 -38.11 -9.15 -24.81
N LYS A 936 -38.76 -8.04 -24.46
CA LYS A 936 -38.40 -6.69 -24.90
C LYS A 936 -37.09 -6.20 -24.28
N GLU A 937 -36.81 -6.56 -23.02
CA GLU A 937 -35.55 -6.24 -22.35
C GLU A 937 -34.40 -7.11 -22.88
N MET A 938 -34.66 -8.36 -23.27
CA MET A 938 -33.67 -9.21 -23.94
C MET A 938 -33.26 -8.65 -25.31
N LEU A 939 -34.24 -8.25 -26.13
CA LEU A 939 -33.98 -7.59 -27.41
C LEU A 939 -33.19 -6.30 -27.23
N GLN A 940 -33.53 -5.46 -26.24
CA GLN A 940 -32.80 -4.22 -25.94
C GLN A 940 -31.32 -4.50 -25.59
N GLN A 941 -31.04 -5.55 -24.80
CA GLN A 941 -29.65 -5.93 -24.46
C GLN A 941 -28.90 -6.55 -25.66
N LEU A 942 -29.59 -7.25 -26.54
CA LEU A 942 -29.02 -7.70 -27.81
C LEU A 942 -28.75 -6.54 -28.78
N ASP A 943 -29.61 -5.52 -28.81
CA ASP A 943 -29.39 -4.29 -29.60
C ASP A 943 -28.21 -3.48 -29.04
N ASP A 944 -28.04 -3.42 -27.72
CA ASP A 944 -26.85 -2.82 -27.07
C ASP A 944 -25.56 -3.62 -27.42
N LEU A 945 -25.67 -4.94 -27.63
CA LEU A 945 -24.59 -5.77 -28.17
C LEU A 945 -24.43 -5.60 -29.68
N GLU A 946 -25.47 -5.23 -30.41
CA GLU A 946 -25.41 -4.88 -31.83
C GLU A 946 -24.68 -3.55 -32.05
N ALA A 947 -24.61 -2.66 -31.05
CA ALA A 947 -23.65 -1.55 -31.06
C ALA A 947 -22.19 -2.05 -31.11
N ALA A 948 -21.94 -3.30 -30.67
CA ALA A 948 -20.68 -4.01 -30.88
C ALA A 948 -20.50 -4.55 -32.32
N LYS A 949 -21.42 -4.29 -33.27
CA LYS A 949 -21.11 -4.30 -34.72
C LYS A 949 -19.89 -3.44 -35.05
N SER A 950 -19.57 -2.46 -34.20
CA SER A 950 -18.36 -1.65 -34.28
C SER A 950 -17.09 -2.36 -33.83
N VAL A 951 -17.13 -3.65 -33.43
CA VAL A 951 -15.93 -4.51 -33.25
C VAL A 951 -15.35 -4.89 -34.64
N GLY A 952 -15.42 -3.96 -35.59
CA GLY A 952 -14.52 -3.91 -36.72
C GLY A 952 -13.14 -3.43 -36.26
N PHE A 953 -12.17 -3.50 -37.17
CA PHE A 953 -10.83 -2.99 -36.89
C PHE A 953 -10.92 -1.50 -36.53
N SER A 954 -10.41 -1.16 -35.35
CA SER A 954 -10.48 0.21 -34.81
C SER A 954 -9.86 1.25 -35.74
N ASP A 955 -10.24 2.54 -35.60
CA ASP A 955 -9.57 3.66 -36.30
C ASP A 955 -8.04 3.64 -36.13
N LYS A 956 -7.53 3.02 -35.05
CA LYS A 956 -6.10 2.82 -34.85
C LYS A 956 -5.47 1.85 -35.85
N PHE A 957 -6.20 0.80 -36.25
CA PHE A 957 -5.74 -0.16 -37.27
C PHE A 957 -5.67 0.50 -38.65
N ILE A 958 -6.68 1.30 -39.00
CA ILE A 958 -6.67 2.08 -40.25
C ILE A 958 -5.54 3.12 -40.24
N LYS A 959 -5.36 3.85 -39.13
CA LYS A 959 -4.23 4.77 -38.96
C LYS A 959 -2.87 4.08 -39.00
N MET A 960 -2.78 2.83 -38.53
CA MET A 960 -1.57 2.01 -38.63
C MET A 960 -1.28 1.65 -40.09
N LEU A 961 -2.28 1.21 -40.87
CA LEU A 961 -2.11 0.97 -42.31
C LEU A 961 -1.74 2.24 -43.07
N GLU A 962 -2.35 3.37 -42.74
CA GLU A 962 -2.00 4.68 -43.28
C GLU A 962 -0.56 5.08 -42.94
N SER A 963 -0.11 4.82 -41.71
CA SER A 963 1.27 5.08 -41.28
C SER A 963 2.28 4.18 -41.99
N MET A 964 1.93 2.91 -42.21
CA MET A 964 2.73 1.98 -43.01
C MET A 964 2.83 2.42 -44.48
N PHE A 965 1.75 2.98 -45.03
CA PHE A 965 1.72 3.54 -46.38
C PHE A 965 2.64 4.75 -46.51
N ARG A 966 2.53 5.69 -45.56
CA ARG A 966 3.37 6.88 -45.57
C ARG A 966 4.85 6.53 -45.44
N LEU A 967 5.16 5.53 -44.60
CA LEU A 967 6.52 5.01 -44.42
C LEU A 967 7.05 4.30 -45.67
N THR A 968 6.22 3.46 -46.31
CA THR A 968 6.57 2.78 -47.57
C THR A 968 6.96 3.80 -48.64
N LEU A 969 6.10 4.79 -48.89
CA LEU A 969 6.33 5.79 -49.93
C LEU A 969 7.49 6.74 -49.61
N TYR A 970 7.74 7.03 -48.33
CA TYR A 970 8.94 7.74 -47.91
C TYR A 970 10.23 6.96 -48.23
N ILE A 971 10.21 5.64 -48.02
CA ILE A 971 11.36 4.79 -48.36
C ILE A 971 11.54 4.71 -49.88
N VAL A 972 10.45 4.64 -50.65
CA VAL A 972 10.47 4.67 -52.12
C VAL A 972 11.05 5.99 -52.65
N SER A 973 10.64 7.15 -52.11
CA SER A 973 11.19 8.44 -52.54
C SER A 973 12.68 8.61 -52.21
N MET A 974 13.16 8.00 -51.12
CA MET A 974 14.59 7.91 -50.81
C MET A 974 15.39 7.04 -51.78
N VAL A 975 14.77 6.02 -52.37
CA VAL A 975 15.43 5.10 -53.31
C VAL A 975 15.63 5.75 -54.68
N PHE A 976 14.65 6.52 -55.16
CA PHE A 976 14.68 7.10 -56.51
C PHE A 976 15.35 8.48 -56.62
N SER A 977 15.67 9.15 -55.49
CA SER A 977 16.34 10.47 -55.44
C SER A 977 17.88 10.41 -55.62
N VAL A 978 18.37 9.52 -56.49
CA VAL A 978 19.76 9.03 -56.54
C VAL A 978 20.86 10.11 -56.47
N GLN A 979 21.51 10.22 -55.29
CA GLN A 979 22.93 10.60 -55.16
C GLN A 979 23.75 9.72 -54.20
N TYR A 980 23.13 8.76 -53.48
CA TYR A 980 23.82 7.97 -52.46
C TYR A 980 23.51 6.47 -52.54
N TYR A 981 24.42 5.69 -53.11
CA TYR A 981 24.39 4.22 -53.15
C TYR A 981 24.32 3.55 -51.75
N ARG A 982 24.60 4.29 -50.67
CA ARG A 982 24.60 3.81 -49.27
C ARG A 982 23.19 3.58 -48.70
N SER A 983 22.15 4.19 -49.29
CA SER A 983 20.75 4.14 -48.83
C SER A 983 19.97 2.93 -49.35
N LEU A 984 20.38 2.37 -50.50
CA LEU A 984 19.63 1.32 -51.22
C LEU A 984 19.55 -0.01 -50.47
N PHE A 985 20.65 -0.50 -49.88
CA PHE A 985 20.65 -1.78 -49.13
C PHE A 985 19.75 -1.73 -47.89
N MET A 986 19.68 -0.57 -47.23
CA MET A 986 18.82 -0.39 -46.06
C MET A 986 17.36 -0.24 -46.47
N ALA A 987 17.08 0.49 -47.56
CA ALA A 987 15.75 0.57 -48.15
C ALA A 987 15.27 -0.82 -48.61
N GLU A 988 16.13 -1.65 -49.22
CA GLU A 988 15.81 -3.02 -49.63
C GLU A 988 15.36 -3.87 -48.43
N ASN A 989 16.15 -3.93 -47.35
CA ASN A 989 15.80 -4.70 -46.15
C ASN A 989 14.51 -4.19 -45.47
N MET A 990 14.26 -2.89 -45.50
CA MET A 990 13.08 -2.28 -44.89
C MET A 990 11.82 -2.49 -45.73
N LEU A 991 11.91 -2.37 -47.06
CA LEU A 991 10.83 -2.71 -47.98
C LEU A 991 10.51 -4.21 -47.89
N VAL A 992 11.50 -5.10 -47.77
CA VAL A 992 11.28 -6.53 -47.49
C VAL A 992 10.55 -6.74 -46.17
N PHE A 993 10.92 -6.01 -45.11
CA PHE A 993 10.29 -6.16 -43.80
C PHE A 993 8.85 -5.63 -43.76
N ILE A 994 8.60 -4.48 -44.38
CA ILE A 994 7.25 -3.93 -44.57
C ILE A 994 6.41 -4.88 -45.44
N THR A 995 7.00 -5.44 -46.50
CA THR A 995 6.36 -6.46 -47.33
C THR A 995 5.99 -7.69 -46.50
N GLY A 996 6.86 -8.14 -45.60
CA GLY A 996 6.57 -9.22 -44.65
C GLY A 996 5.35 -8.93 -43.77
N ILE A 997 5.24 -7.70 -43.23
CA ILE A 997 4.09 -7.29 -42.41
C ILE A 997 2.82 -7.20 -43.26
N LEU A 998 2.88 -6.58 -44.45
CA LEU A 998 1.74 -6.50 -45.36
C LEU A 998 1.29 -7.88 -45.86
N CYS A 999 2.22 -8.82 -46.06
CA CYS A 999 1.90 -10.22 -46.37
C CYS A 999 1.21 -10.92 -45.21
N MET A 1000 1.66 -10.69 -43.97
CA MET A 1000 0.99 -11.22 -42.79
C MET A 1000 -0.43 -10.65 -42.68
N VAL A 1001 -0.61 -9.35 -42.92
CA VAL A 1001 -1.93 -8.70 -42.96
C VAL A 1001 -2.80 -9.25 -44.12
N ALA A 1002 -2.24 -9.46 -45.30
CA ALA A 1002 -2.96 -10.00 -46.46
C ALA A 1002 -3.34 -11.48 -46.28
N ALA A 1003 -2.43 -12.31 -45.76
CA ALA A 1003 -2.72 -13.70 -45.39
C ALA A 1003 -3.81 -13.77 -44.32
N TYR A 1004 -3.81 -12.81 -43.39
CA TYR A 1004 -4.83 -12.64 -42.35
C TYR A 1004 -6.20 -12.19 -42.92
N LEU A 1005 -6.21 -11.46 -44.05
CA LEU A 1005 -7.42 -11.09 -44.80
C LEU A 1005 -7.99 -12.26 -45.65
N GLY A 1006 -7.27 -13.38 -45.79
CA GLY A 1006 -7.80 -14.63 -46.34
C GLY A 1006 -7.61 -14.87 -47.85
N GLU A 1007 -6.85 -14.03 -48.56
CA GLU A 1007 -6.65 -14.13 -50.02
C GLU A 1007 -5.18 -14.41 -50.38
N PHE A 1008 -4.93 -15.47 -51.16
CA PHE A 1008 -3.59 -16.02 -51.43
C PHE A 1008 -2.94 -15.54 -52.74
N GLU A 1009 -3.67 -14.84 -53.62
CA GLU A 1009 -3.16 -14.35 -54.92
C GLU A 1009 -1.88 -13.47 -54.80
N PRO A 1010 -1.80 -12.49 -53.88
CA PRO A 1010 -0.60 -11.65 -53.73
C PRO A 1010 0.63 -12.47 -53.27
N LEU A 1011 0.39 -13.54 -52.50
CA LEU A 1011 1.42 -14.46 -52.02
C LEU A 1011 1.98 -15.34 -53.15
N GLU A 1012 1.16 -15.70 -54.14
CA GLU A 1012 1.59 -16.47 -55.31
C GLU A 1012 2.41 -15.63 -56.30
N ALA A 1013 2.06 -14.36 -56.50
CA ALA A 1013 2.83 -13.44 -57.35
C ALA A 1013 4.29 -13.28 -56.85
N MET A 1014 4.50 -13.25 -55.53
CA MET A 1014 5.83 -13.20 -54.91
C MET A 1014 6.61 -14.52 -54.93
N LYS A 1015 5.96 -15.67 -55.15
CA LYS A 1015 6.68 -16.95 -55.32
C LYS A 1015 7.48 -17.02 -56.61
N GLN A 1016 7.15 -16.19 -57.62
CA GLN A 1016 7.81 -16.19 -58.93
C GLN A 1016 9.08 -15.31 -58.98
N THR A 1017 9.37 -14.51 -57.94
CA THR A 1017 10.54 -13.61 -57.90
C THR A 1017 11.67 -14.15 -57.01
N ASN A 1018 12.92 -13.79 -57.34
CA ASN A 1018 14.14 -14.26 -56.65
C ASN A 1018 14.27 -13.80 -55.17
N LEU A 1019 13.32 -13.03 -54.66
CA LEU A 1019 13.21 -12.62 -53.24
C LEU A 1019 12.67 -13.73 -52.32
N LYS A 1020 12.21 -14.84 -52.90
CA LYS A 1020 11.75 -16.06 -52.21
C LYS A 1020 12.73 -16.55 -51.14
N SER A 1021 14.05 -16.43 -51.35
CA SER A 1021 15.06 -16.93 -50.40
C SER A 1021 15.16 -16.11 -49.11
N LEU A 1022 14.94 -14.78 -49.19
CA LEU A 1022 15.04 -13.88 -48.04
C LEU A 1022 13.76 -13.94 -47.19
N PHE A 1023 12.60 -14.02 -47.86
CA PHE A 1023 11.31 -14.30 -47.22
C PHE A 1023 11.30 -15.66 -46.53
N LEU A 1024 11.80 -16.72 -47.19
CA LEU A 1024 12.02 -18.03 -46.57
C LEU A 1024 13.00 -17.97 -45.39
N HIS A 1025 13.98 -17.07 -45.39
CA HIS A 1025 14.94 -16.93 -44.29
C HIS A 1025 14.31 -16.32 -43.03
N LEU A 1026 13.45 -15.30 -43.19
CA LEU A 1026 12.71 -14.67 -42.09
C LEU A 1026 11.67 -15.62 -41.47
N ILE A 1027 11.01 -16.46 -42.29
CA ILE A 1027 10.13 -17.52 -41.79
C ILE A 1027 10.92 -18.68 -41.15
N ARG A 1028 12.09 -19.07 -41.71
CA ARG A 1028 12.99 -20.09 -41.11
C ARG A 1028 13.59 -19.68 -39.77
N ALA A 1029 13.69 -18.38 -39.48
CA ALA A 1029 14.20 -17.88 -38.21
C ALA A 1029 13.15 -17.89 -37.09
N SER A 1030 11.87 -17.97 -37.43
CA SER A 1030 10.75 -17.92 -36.47
C SER A 1030 10.20 -19.30 -36.08
N TYR A 1031 10.69 -20.40 -36.68
CA TYR A 1031 10.33 -21.77 -36.30
C TYR A 1031 11.57 -22.64 -36.04
N ASP A 1032 11.48 -23.44 -34.97
CA ASP A 1032 12.57 -24.24 -34.41
C ASP A 1032 13.20 -25.20 -35.44
N LYS A 1033 14.53 -25.26 -35.42
CA LYS A 1033 15.42 -25.84 -36.44
C LYS A 1033 15.42 -27.38 -36.45
N LYS A 1034 14.45 -28.03 -35.81
CA LYS A 1034 14.41 -29.48 -35.60
C LYS A 1034 13.40 -30.25 -36.46
N CYS A 1035 12.60 -29.56 -37.27
CA CYS A 1035 11.82 -30.19 -38.32
C CYS A 1035 12.27 -29.63 -39.68
N MET A 1036 12.51 -30.54 -40.63
CA MET A 1036 12.76 -30.30 -42.06
C MET A 1036 14.24 -30.18 -42.47
N GLU A 1037 15.07 -31.17 -42.11
CA GLU A 1037 15.84 -31.86 -43.17
C GLU A 1037 14.85 -32.77 -43.89
N ASP A 1038 14.18 -32.24 -44.91
CA ASP A 1038 13.88 -32.96 -46.15
C ASP A 1038 13.10 -32.05 -47.09
N ASP A 1039 13.56 -32.04 -48.34
CA ASP A 1039 13.00 -31.31 -49.45
C ASP A 1039 11.57 -31.78 -49.74
N GLY A 1040 10.62 -30.84 -49.62
CA GLY A 1040 9.27 -30.99 -50.12
C GLY A 1040 8.22 -30.71 -49.07
N TRP A 1041 7.65 -29.50 -49.12
CA TRP A 1041 6.19 -29.24 -49.20
C TRP A 1041 5.89 -27.76 -48.96
N PHE A 1042 5.52 -27.06 -50.03
CA PHE A 1042 4.33 -26.22 -49.96
C PHE A 1042 3.16 -27.13 -50.35
N LEU A 1043 2.08 -27.11 -49.56
CA LEU A 1043 0.84 -27.87 -49.73
C LEU A 1043 0.93 -29.41 -49.51
N ARG A 1044 0.81 -29.86 -48.26
CA ARG A 1044 -0.28 -30.81 -47.97
C ARG A 1044 -1.15 -30.32 -46.82
N LYS A 1045 -2.45 -30.37 -47.10
CA LYS A 1045 -3.57 -30.41 -46.17
C LYS A 1045 -3.27 -31.35 -44.99
N GLY A 1046 -3.53 -30.88 -43.78
CA GLY A 1046 -3.55 -31.66 -42.53
C GLY A 1046 -2.16 -31.73 -41.88
N SER A 1047 -1.92 -31.07 -40.75
CA SER A 1047 -2.56 -31.42 -39.47
C SER A 1047 -2.62 -30.26 -38.47
N SER A 1048 -3.52 -29.29 -38.70
CA SER A 1048 -4.37 -28.59 -37.71
C SER A 1048 -5.00 -27.39 -38.43
N ASN A 1049 -6.25 -27.54 -38.87
CA ASN A 1049 -7.03 -26.61 -39.69
C ASN A 1049 -7.38 -25.27 -38.99
N ASN A 1050 -6.40 -24.49 -38.54
CA ASN A 1050 -6.65 -23.20 -37.87
C ASN A 1050 -5.74 -22.10 -38.42
N GLU A 1051 -5.67 -21.92 -39.74
CA GLU A 1051 -5.23 -20.64 -40.29
C GLU A 1051 -6.35 -19.62 -40.01
N LEU A 1052 -6.04 -18.60 -39.21
CA LEU A 1052 -7.00 -17.58 -38.80
C LEU A 1052 -7.37 -16.73 -40.02
N GLN A 1053 -8.63 -16.71 -40.43
CA GLN A 1053 -9.10 -15.85 -41.52
C GLN A 1053 -10.00 -14.75 -40.94
N ILE A 1054 -9.87 -13.50 -41.40
CA ILE A 1054 -10.78 -12.42 -40.99
C ILE A 1054 -12.26 -12.77 -41.29
N LEU A 1055 -12.52 -13.60 -42.31
CA LEU A 1055 -13.84 -14.16 -42.59
C LEU A 1055 -14.46 -14.85 -41.37
N ASP A 1056 -13.67 -15.50 -40.51
CA ASP A 1056 -14.18 -16.15 -39.28
C ASP A 1056 -14.78 -15.15 -38.28
N PHE A 1057 -14.32 -13.88 -38.26
CA PHE A 1057 -14.89 -12.82 -37.41
C PHE A 1057 -16.09 -12.14 -38.07
N TYR A 1058 -16.04 -11.96 -39.38
CA TYR A 1058 -17.13 -11.40 -40.16
C TYR A 1058 -18.36 -12.33 -40.14
N ASP A 1059 -18.15 -13.64 -40.32
CA ASP A 1059 -19.17 -14.68 -40.26
C ASP A 1059 -19.84 -14.74 -38.88
N ASN A 1060 -19.10 -14.50 -37.80
CA ASN A 1060 -19.67 -14.40 -36.45
C ASN A 1060 -20.62 -13.20 -36.31
N GLY A 1061 -20.29 -12.06 -36.94
CA GLY A 1061 -21.17 -10.89 -36.98
C GLY A 1061 -22.44 -11.14 -37.78
N ILE A 1062 -22.34 -11.83 -38.92
CA ILE A 1062 -23.50 -12.24 -39.71
C ILE A 1062 -24.38 -13.21 -38.92
N LEU A 1063 -23.79 -14.24 -38.29
CA LEU A 1063 -24.52 -15.21 -37.47
C LEU A 1063 -25.24 -14.57 -36.28
N LEU A 1064 -24.60 -13.60 -35.62
CA LEU A 1064 -25.23 -12.82 -34.54
C LEU A 1064 -26.44 -12.05 -35.07
N GLN A 1065 -26.32 -11.47 -36.25
CA GLN A 1065 -27.38 -10.66 -36.84
C GLN A 1065 -28.54 -11.51 -37.39
N GLU A 1066 -28.28 -12.71 -37.91
CA GLU A 1066 -29.31 -13.68 -38.26
C GLU A 1066 -30.10 -14.13 -37.02
N LEU A 1067 -29.40 -14.42 -35.92
CA LEU A 1067 -29.99 -14.77 -34.63
C LEU A 1067 -30.86 -13.61 -34.11
N MET A 1068 -30.35 -12.37 -34.15
CA MET A 1068 -31.10 -11.16 -33.78
C MET A 1068 -32.35 -10.98 -34.63
N ASN A 1069 -32.26 -11.16 -35.95
CA ASN A 1069 -33.40 -11.03 -36.84
C ASN A 1069 -34.47 -12.11 -36.61
N LYS A 1070 -34.07 -13.34 -36.29
CA LYS A 1070 -35.01 -14.42 -35.94
C LYS A 1070 -35.71 -14.15 -34.60
N MET A 1071 -34.97 -13.64 -33.62
CA MET A 1071 -35.54 -13.18 -32.34
C MET A 1071 -36.34 -11.88 -32.48
N GLY A 1072 -36.05 -11.00 -33.44
CA GLY A 1072 -36.87 -9.82 -33.68
C GLY A 1072 -38.27 -10.17 -34.23
N ARG A 1073 -38.40 -11.32 -34.91
CA ARG A 1073 -39.63 -11.76 -35.59
C ARG A 1073 -40.56 -12.64 -34.74
N SER A 1074 -40.05 -13.29 -33.71
CA SER A 1074 -40.89 -14.04 -32.76
C SER A 1074 -41.51 -13.09 -31.73
N SER A 1075 -42.71 -13.39 -31.21
CA SER A 1075 -43.37 -12.60 -30.15
C SER A 1075 -43.03 -13.09 -28.74
N CYS A 1076 -42.33 -14.22 -28.62
CA CYS A 1076 -41.93 -14.80 -27.35
C CYS A 1076 -40.63 -15.63 -27.51
N PHE A 1077 -39.84 -15.76 -26.45
CA PHE A 1077 -38.60 -16.55 -26.45
C PHE A 1077 -38.93 -18.04 -26.36
N THR A 1078 -38.73 -18.80 -27.43
CA THR A 1078 -39.02 -20.24 -27.45
C THR A 1078 -37.78 -21.08 -27.16
N LYS A 1079 -37.98 -22.36 -26.81
CA LYS A 1079 -36.88 -23.32 -26.61
C LYS A 1079 -36.00 -23.49 -27.86
N GLU A 1080 -36.58 -23.29 -29.05
CA GLU A 1080 -35.86 -23.33 -30.33
C GLU A 1080 -34.92 -22.12 -30.49
N ASN A 1081 -35.35 -20.93 -30.03
CA ASN A 1081 -34.49 -19.74 -29.97
C ASN A 1081 -33.33 -19.93 -28.97
N GLU A 1082 -33.60 -20.58 -27.84
CA GLU A 1082 -32.59 -20.89 -26.83
C GLU A 1082 -31.52 -21.85 -27.38
N GLU A 1083 -31.92 -22.90 -28.10
CA GLU A 1083 -31.00 -23.85 -28.76
C GLU A 1083 -30.16 -23.19 -29.87
N GLU A 1084 -30.74 -22.29 -30.68
CA GLU A 1084 -29.98 -21.47 -31.64
C GLU A 1084 -28.97 -20.56 -30.96
N MET A 1085 -29.35 -19.94 -29.84
CA MET A 1085 -28.47 -19.03 -29.10
C MET A 1085 -27.28 -19.77 -28.47
N VAL A 1086 -27.51 -20.96 -27.90
CA VAL A 1086 -26.42 -21.85 -27.41
C VAL A 1086 -25.49 -22.24 -28.56
N SER A 1087 -26.04 -22.59 -29.73
CA SER A 1087 -25.24 -22.93 -30.92
C SER A 1087 -24.37 -21.76 -31.41
N VAL A 1088 -24.86 -20.51 -31.34
CA VAL A 1088 -24.06 -19.31 -31.65
C VAL A 1088 -22.98 -19.08 -30.60
N ILE A 1089 -23.30 -19.22 -29.31
CA ILE A 1089 -22.34 -19.08 -28.20
C ILE A 1089 -21.19 -20.10 -28.32
N ASP A 1090 -21.50 -21.37 -28.60
CA ASP A 1090 -20.49 -22.43 -28.75
C ASP A 1090 -19.57 -22.17 -29.95
N ARG A 1091 -20.11 -21.69 -31.08
CA ARG A 1091 -19.31 -21.32 -32.25
C ARG A 1091 -18.41 -20.11 -31.98
N LEU A 1092 -18.95 -19.07 -31.35
CA LEU A 1092 -18.16 -17.91 -30.91
C LEU A 1092 -17.03 -18.32 -29.97
N GLN A 1093 -17.32 -19.18 -28.98
CA GLN A 1093 -16.31 -19.67 -28.05
C GLN A 1093 -15.17 -20.39 -28.76
N LYS A 1094 -15.50 -21.25 -29.72
CA LYS A 1094 -14.52 -21.99 -30.50
C LYS A 1094 -13.65 -21.06 -31.35
N ASN A 1095 -14.25 -20.03 -31.95
CA ASN A 1095 -13.54 -19.04 -32.76
C ASN A 1095 -12.63 -18.13 -31.91
N ILE A 1096 -13.14 -17.56 -30.82
CA ILE A 1096 -12.35 -16.75 -29.87
C ILE A 1096 -11.16 -17.54 -29.31
N HIS A 1097 -11.36 -18.82 -29.02
CA HIS A 1097 -10.28 -19.67 -28.53
C HIS A 1097 -9.17 -19.85 -29.57
N LYS A 1098 -9.53 -20.12 -30.84
CA LYS A 1098 -8.55 -20.23 -31.94
C LYS A 1098 -7.77 -18.92 -32.12
N VAL A 1099 -8.48 -17.79 -32.15
CA VAL A 1099 -7.90 -16.44 -32.29
C VAL A 1099 -6.92 -16.16 -31.15
N SER A 1100 -7.32 -16.46 -29.91
CA SER A 1100 -6.48 -16.23 -28.73
C SER A 1100 -5.18 -17.03 -28.79
N CYS A 1101 -5.23 -18.31 -29.23
CA CYS A 1101 -4.04 -19.13 -29.42
C CYS A 1101 -3.10 -18.53 -30.48
N THR A 1102 -3.64 -18.09 -31.63
CA THR A 1102 -2.83 -17.49 -32.70
C THR A 1102 -2.18 -16.17 -32.26
N ILE A 1103 -2.90 -15.31 -31.54
CA ILE A 1103 -2.33 -14.06 -30.98
C ILE A 1103 -1.21 -14.35 -29.99
N GLN A 1104 -1.37 -15.38 -29.16
CA GLN A 1104 -0.33 -15.82 -28.21
C GLN A 1104 0.92 -16.32 -28.94
N ASP A 1105 0.75 -17.07 -30.04
CA ASP A 1105 1.88 -17.53 -30.84
C ASP A 1105 2.57 -16.38 -31.59
N MET A 1106 1.82 -15.43 -32.16
CA MET A 1106 2.39 -14.21 -32.77
C MET A 1106 3.15 -13.35 -31.76
N SER A 1107 2.64 -13.25 -30.53
CA SER A 1107 3.29 -12.53 -29.42
C SER A 1107 4.59 -13.23 -28.96
N ARG A 1108 4.59 -14.57 -28.89
CA ARG A 1108 5.80 -15.37 -28.60
C ARG A 1108 6.85 -15.19 -29.69
N HIS A 1109 6.46 -15.25 -30.96
CA HIS A 1109 7.38 -15.03 -32.07
C HIS A 1109 7.94 -13.60 -32.10
N SER A 1110 7.14 -12.59 -31.74
CA SER A 1110 7.60 -11.19 -31.57
C SER A 1110 8.72 -11.05 -30.53
N HIS A 1111 8.60 -11.77 -29.41
CA HIS A 1111 9.64 -11.81 -28.37
C HIS A 1111 10.91 -12.53 -28.83
N GLN A 1112 10.78 -13.68 -29.49
CA GLN A 1112 11.92 -14.43 -30.03
C GLN A 1112 12.68 -13.62 -31.10
N TYR A 1113 11.94 -12.92 -31.97
CA TYR A 1113 12.48 -12.04 -33.00
C TYR A 1113 13.25 -10.85 -32.40
N SER A 1114 12.70 -10.22 -31.35
CA SER A 1114 13.37 -9.14 -30.62
C SER A 1114 14.68 -9.61 -29.97
N HIS A 1115 14.70 -10.84 -29.46
CA HIS A 1115 15.89 -11.45 -28.84
C HIS A 1115 16.99 -11.81 -29.84
N ASP A 1116 16.65 -12.34 -31.03
CA ASP A 1116 17.64 -12.64 -32.07
C ASP A 1116 18.24 -11.38 -32.71
N LEU A 1117 17.47 -10.28 -32.74
CA LEU A 1117 17.95 -8.94 -33.10
C LEU A 1117 18.89 -8.33 -32.06
N GLU A 1118 18.68 -8.58 -30.76
CA GLU A 1118 19.65 -8.22 -29.72
C GLU A 1118 20.98 -9.00 -29.85
N LYS A 1119 20.92 -10.26 -30.29
CA LYS A 1119 22.12 -11.05 -30.59
C LYS A 1119 22.90 -10.47 -31.77
N ALA A 1120 22.22 -10.03 -32.84
CA ALA A 1120 22.86 -9.34 -33.96
C ALA A 1120 23.52 -8.01 -33.53
N LYS A 1121 22.88 -7.26 -32.61
CA LYS A 1121 23.46 -6.05 -31.97
C LYS A 1121 24.78 -6.31 -31.24
N LYS A 1122 24.96 -7.48 -30.61
CA LYS A 1122 26.21 -7.85 -29.92
C LYS A 1122 27.39 -8.03 -30.87
N HIS A 1123 27.18 -8.52 -32.09
CA HIS A 1123 28.26 -8.65 -33.07
C HIS A 1123 28.79 -7.31 -33.58
N ILE A 1124 27.99 -6.24 -33.51
CA ILE A 1124 28.39 -4.89 -33.95
C ILE A 1124 29.25 -4.18 -32.89
N LYS A 1125 29.15 -4.55 -31.61
CA LYS A 1125 29.93 -3.95 -30.50
C LYS A 1125 31.43 -4.26 -30.55
N CYS A 1126 31.89 -5.21 -31.37
CA CYS A 1126 33.30 -5.57 -31.50
C CYS A 1126 34.18 -4.53 -32.23
N PHE A 1127 33.62 -3.47 -32.82
CA PHE A 1127 34.37 -2.54 -33.67
C PHE A 1127 34.88 -1.25 -32.98
N SER A 1128 34.70 -1.07 -31.67
CA SER A 1128 35.03 0.18 -30.94
C SER A 1128 36.49 0.33 -30.46
N GLN A 1129 37.44 -0.48 -30.95
CA GLN A 1129 38.82 -0.55 -30.39
C GLN A 1129 39.93 0.22 -31.15
N PHE A 1130 39.64 1.12 -32.10
CA PHE A 1130 40.71 1.84 -32.82
C PHE A 1130 40.91 3.31 -32.36
N SER A 1131 42.16 3.63 -32.03
CA SER A 1131 42.66 4.70 -31.17
C SER A 1131 42.89 6.10 -31.81
N LYS A 1132 42.17 6.48 -32.88
CA LYS A 1132 42.62 7.59 -33.76
C LYS A 1132 41.74 8.83 -33.87
N TYR A 1133 40.95 9.19 -32.86
CA TYR A 1133 40.06 10.37 -32.93
C TYR A 1133 40.08 11.27 -31.68
N ARG A 1134 41.27 11.75 -31.31
CA ARG A 1134 41.45 12.76 -30.24
C ARG A 1134 41.12 14.18 -30.68
N ASP A 1135 41.09 14.47 -31.99
CA ASP A 1135 40.99 15.84 -32.50
C ASP A 1135 39.55 16.34 -32.72
N ILE A 1136 38.55 15.45 -32.67
CA ILE A 1136 37.12 15.85 -32.74
C ILE A 1136 36.65 16.46 -31.41
N ILE A 1137 37.31 16.15 -30.29
CA ILE A 1137 36.98 16.72 -28.97
C ILE A 1137 37.34 18.22 -28.90
N SER A 1138 38.28 18.70 -29.71
CA SER A 1138 38.75 20.09 -29.61
C SER A 1138 37.89 21.13 -30.35
N MET A 1139 36.96 20.70 -31.23
CA MET A 1139 36.01 21.63 -31.86
C MET A 1139 34.68 21.75 -31.13
N LEU A 1140 34.37 20.84 -30.19
CA LEU A 1140 33.16 20.91 -29.38
C LEU A 1140 33.30 21.81 -28.14
N SER A 1141 34.49 22.38 -27.88
CA SER A 1141 34.73 23.33 -26.79
C SER A 1141 34.48 24.80 -27.17
N LEU A 1142 33.89 25.08 -28.33
CA LEU A 1142 33.56 26.45 -28.78
C LEU A 1142 32.07 26.81 -28.67
N PHE A 1143 31.25 25.95 -28.09
CA PHE A 1143 29.94 26.32 -27.57
C PHE A 1143 29.83 25.86 -26.10
N ASN A 1144 30.25 26.77 -25.22
CA ASN A 1144 29.69 26.89 -23.88
C ASN A 1144 29.43 28.38 -23.63
#